data_AF-F4KJG8-F1
#
_entry.id   AF-F4KJG8-F1
#
_cell.length_a   1.000
_cell.length_b   1.000
_cell.length_c   1.000
_cell.angle_alpha   90.00
_cell.angle_beta   90.00
_cell.angle_gamma   90.00
#
_symmetry.space_group_name_H-M   'P 1'
#
loop_
_entity.id
_entity.type
_entity.pdbx_description
1 polymer ?
#
loop_
_entity_poly.entity_id
_entity_poly.type
_entity_poly.pdbx_seq_one_letter_code
_entity_poly.pdbx_strand_id
1 'polypeptide(L)'
;MIQRFSLFLVLGLALCVSTLWAKPRTEQQARLIAEQYTTQHFSRSDLAALRSATTPLLTLVSAPAADAGEGSVRHQTTAPVVQTLASAYYVYNIGSKRGYVMISGDDLLPEVIAYADEGAFIPDEKQPEHIASFLAQVRAALHALVERGKPVVKPRTSQLRPDGVAPLLGDIQWGQGYPFNALCPSKEDGRAVVGCVATALSQILRYHQWPNQGEGICSYTEKDGTTHRVDFSQYVYDWAHMPAQPDPNFPTQDVISALSTLCYHVGVISQMQYSAQGSGTFSQYPKEGLQKYLKYKKGIRLLSRMNYTIEDWMDIIATELNEGRPIYYAGASSTVGHAFVCDGYKQDGYFHINLGWDGMADGYFLLYAINPDMLGTGGGTSYDGFNNYQEIMVGIEPDRDGSSKPAGGESISAHYLEVSCEDNATIKLQNVVLELTSALRYKTKFCLSITPSEEGAQTYYGALSDEQELANFNYYVYVLKQLHNISSVNLPDLGLPTRSASYVVSLAYEGNDGKMIPVQHYNGGISEVLVTFDAEGKASYELRNLEPQLALTDVLDPDLRGYSKSSLTLGIDNLSKEEYYSTWTCYFEDMKGDLTPIGSLSALMSAQKQQQVPLKISKLPLPAGTKGNIILKGTYLDEAGFDSDYSLRSSQRLEVLPSQRSISAATLKCLARRSLRGAIEYTPGMTSMDFEITNQGDQTRSYVVLDWALLQLANGGTYLRSKGQNLFKDLEAHGSVQYSIDPSLWESMIEGKKYSLLVRLSDVVEDDGQFYYGERESQLILPIVTVDQLSPAIDEEHYVSLEKEFENPYILSAQIAAPGMIRIYGWQPSSISHEGGVYKIYGAVDKGRTAIIGAFTSLVFDDEMEAKEIVEADFSHASPDLEHVSLCRSKIRGQAMTEMLQSLPDRSATTRGTIALIDTSRPDLEGNVCTAEQVKIAARRGWTVTDQSGNAYLAVDDPTSQDDWMLYPIPVRDQLTVVGLPTASPVTLYTLQGERLLQAVTPVSGQLQISLAHLPSGTYILTTVLGSRRVVVAH
;
A
#
# COMPACT_ATOMS: atom_id res chain seq x y z
N MET A 1 21.55 -50.25 -45.47
CA MET A 1 22.40 -49.40 -44.60
C MET A 1 21.90 -47.94 -44.48
N ILE A 2 20.89 -47.51 -45.27
CA ILE A 2 20.33 -46.15 -45.22
C ILE A 2 19.08 -46.03 -44.31
N GLN A 3 18.40 -47.15 -43.99
CA GLN A 3 17.20 -47.14 -43.13
C GLN A 3 17.45 -47.15 -41.61
N ARG A 4 18.70 -47.29 -41.13
CA ARG A 4 19.03 -47.19 -39.69
C ARG A 4 19.50 -45.81 -39.24
N PHE A 5 19.83 -44.91 -40.18
CA PHE A 5 20.23 -43.54 -39.87
C PHE A 5 19.03 -42.60 -39.68
N SER A 6 17.91 -42.84 -40.37
CA SER A 6 16.71 -42.00 -40.26
C SER A 6 15.95 -42.20 -38.95
N LEU A 7 16.04 -43.37 -38.30
CA LEU A 7 15.38 -43.62 -37.01
C LEU A 7 16.16 -42.99 -35.84
N PHE A 8 17.49 -42.87 -35.94
CA PHE A 8 18.30 -42.20 -34.91
C PHE A 8 18.25 -40.67 -35.03
N LEU A 9 18.02 -40.11 -36.22
CA LEU A 9 17.85 -38.66 -36.37
C LEU A 9 16.47 -38.19 -35.86
N VAL A 10 15.43 -39.03 -35.95
CA VAL A 10 14.11 -38.74 -35.39
C VAL A 10 14.06 -38.96 -33.87
N LEU A 11 14.85 -39.90 -33.31
CA LEU A 11 15.03 -40.01 -31.86
C LEU A 11 15.95 -38.92 -31.26
N GLY A 12 16.90 -38.40 -32.03
CA GLY A 12 17.81 -37.32 -31.61
C GLY A 12 17.19 -35.92 -31.66
N LEU A 13 16.18 -35.69 -32.51
CA LEU A 13 15.43 -34.42 -32.56
C LEU A 13 14.20 -34.39 -31.65
N ALA A 14 13.74 -35.55 -31.15
CA ALA A 14 12.70 -35.63 -30.12
C ALA A 14 13.23 -35.49 -28.67
N LEU A 15 14.56 -35.38 -28.48
CA LEU A 15 15.21 -35.22 -27.17
C LEU A 15 15.89 -33.85 -26.96
N CYS A 16 15.78 -32.92 -27.91
CA CYS A 16 16.29 -31.55 -27.78
C CYS A 16 15.23 -30.46 -28.04
N VAL A 17 13.98 -30.77 -27.71
CA VAL A 17 12.97 -29.75 -27.37
C VAL A 17 12.37 -30.15 -26.03
N SER A 18 13.22 -30.28 -25.00
CA SER A 18 12.74 -29.90 -23.68
C SER A 18 12.55 -28.40 -23.77
N THR A 19 11.33 -27.98 -24.07
CA THR A 19 10.80 -26.74 -23.52
C THR A 19 11.41 -26.55 -22.13
N LEU A 20 12.18 -25.47 -21.93
CA LEU A 20 12.69 -25.05 -20.63
C LEU A 20 11.45 -24.64 -19.80
N TRP A 21 10.72 -25.62 -19.28
CA TRP A 21 9.77 -25.40 -18.21
C TRP A 21 10.61 -25.31 -16.94
N ALA A 22 10.39 -24.24 -16.19
CA ALA A 22 10.82 -24.12 -14.80
C ALA A 22 10.53 -25.42 -14.04
N LYS A 23 11.49 -25.89 -13.25
CA LYS A 23 11.32 -27.07 -12.40
C LYS A 23 11.52 -26.69 -10.95
N PRO A 24 10.57 -27.08 -10.08
CA PRO A 24 10.80 -27.09 -8.66
C PRO A 24 12.07 -27.87 -8.32
N ARG A 25 12.93 -27.28 -7.50
CA ARG A 25 14.10 -27.95 -6.96
C ARG A 25 13.65 -28.93 -5.89
N THR A 26 14.18 -30.14 -5.98
CA THR A 26 14.04 -31.18 -4.96
C THR A 26 14.99 -30.93 -3.79
N GLU A 27 14.71 -31.48 -2.62
CA GLU A 27 15.63 -31.43 -1.46
C GLU A 27 17.03 -31.97 -1.83
N GLN A 28 17.12 -33.01 -2.66
CA GLN A 28 18.41 -33.56 -3.10
C GLN A 28 19.20 -32.53 -3.92
N GLN A 29 18.54 -31.81 -4.83
CA GLN A 29 19.17 -30.74 -5.60
C GLN A 29 19.58 -29.57 -4.68
N ALA A 30 18.70 -29.18 -3.76
CA ALA A 30 18.98 -28.10 -2.83
C ALA A 30 20.13 -28.43 -1.88
N ARG A 31 20.19 -29.67 -1.39
CA ARG A 31 21.29 -30.18 -0.58
C ARG A 31 22.61 -30.17 -1.36
N LEU A 32 22.61 -30.58 -2.63
CA LEU A 32 23.81 -30.52 -3.47
C LEU A 32 24.28 -29.07 -3.67
N ILE A 33 23.36 -28.12 -3.89
CA ILE A 33 23.69 -26.69 -3.98
C ILE A 33 24.26 -26.19 -2.66
N ALA A 34 23.65 -26.54 -1.52
CA ALA A 34 24.16 -26.20 -0.20
C ALA A 34 25.56 -26.81 0.05
N GLU A 35 25.79 -28.08 -0.32
CA GLU A 35 27.09 -28.74 -0.20
C GLU A 35 28.16 -28.10 -1.09
N GLN A 36 27.78 -27.72 -2.32
CA GLN A 36 28.65 -26.97 -3.22
C GLN A 36 28.97 -25.59 -2.66
N TYR A 37 27.97 -24.86 -2.17
CA TYR A 37 28.13 -23.58 -1.52
C TYR A 37 29.10 -23.67 -0.33
N THR A 38 28.87 -24.60 0.60
CA THR A 38 29.75 -24.82 1.76
C THR A 38 31.16 -25.25 1.34
N THR A 39 31.31 -26.08 0.31
CA THR A 39 32.64 -26.52 -0.15
C THR A 39 33.42 -25.39 -0.83
N GLN A 40 32.72 -24.45 -1.47
CA GLN A 40 33.32 -23.27 -2.10
C GLN A 40 33.67 -22.17 -1.09
N HIS A 41 32.89 -22.03 -0.01
CA HIS A 41 33.01 -20.92 0.94
C HIS A 41 33.87 -21.23 2.20
N PHE A 42 34.13 -22.51 2.52
CA PHE A 42 34.93 -22.90 3.69
C PHE A 42 36.33 -23.42 3.32
N SER A 43 37.32 -23.12 4.17
CA SER A 43 38.70 -23.61 3.97
C SER A 43 38.81 -25.14 4.11
N ARG A 44 39.84 -25.75 3.51
CA ARG A 44 40.07 -27.21 3.64
C ARG A 44 40.21 -27.66 5.10
N SER A 45 40.79 -26.82 5.96
CA SER A 45 40.91 -27.06 7.40
C SER A 45 39.56 -27.00 8.12
N ASP A 46 38.70 -26.04 7.78
CA ASP A 46 37.36 -25.91 8.38
C ASP A 46 36.45 -27.06 7.97
N LEU A 47 36.49 -27.46 6.69
CA LEU A 47 35.76 -28.61 6.19
C LEU A 47 36.23 -29.92 6.85
N ALA A 48 37.53 -30.06 7.13
CA ALA A 48 38.06 -31.22 7.85
C ALA A 48 37.59 -31.25 9.31
N ALA A 49 37.59 -30.10 9.98
CA ALA A 49 37.09 -29.97 11.35
C ALA A 49 35.58 -30.29 11.44
N LEU A 50 34.77 -29.74 10.53
CA LEU A 50 33.32 -29.98 10.46
C LEU A 50 32.99 -31.45 10.15
N ARG A 51 33.77 -32.12 9.29
CA ARG A 51 33.59 -33.55 8.97
C ARG A 51 34.04 -34.49 10.10
N SER A 52 34.88 -34.01 11.02
CA SER A 52 35.32 -34.75 12.21
C SER A 52 34.43 -34.57 13.44
N ALA A 53 33.53 -33.58 13.40
CA ALA A 53 32.57 -33.31 14.47
C ALA A 53 31.45 -34.37 14.49
N THR A 54 30.86 -34.59 15.67
CA THR A 54 29.71 -35.50 15.86
C THR A 54 28.40 -34.97 15.26
N THR A 55 28.37 -33.72 14.81
CA THR A 55 27.19 -33.05 14.22
C THR A 55 27.26 -33.12 12.68
N PRO A 56 26.14 -33.33 11.97
CA PRO A 56 26.14 -33.32 10.50
C PRO A 56 26.66 -31.99 9.93
N LEU A 57 27.44 -32.04 8.85
CA LEU A 57 27.97 -30.86 8.16
C LEU A 57 26.85 -29.89 7.75
N LEU A 58 25.78 -30.43 7.19
CA LEU A 58 24.55 -29.71 6.86
C LEU A 58 23.38 -30.38 7.55
N THR A 59 22.60 -29.59 8.28
CA THR A 59 21.35 -30.03 8.89
C THR A 59 20.21 -29.24 8.26
N LEU A 60 19.30 -29.91 7.55
CA LEU A 60 18.08 -29.28 7.04
C LEU A 60 17.23 -28.87 8.23
N VAL A 61 16.88 -27.58 8.31
CA VAL A 61 16.13 -27.00 9.42
C VAL A 61 14.82 -26.33 9.01
N SER A 62 14.62 -26.10 7.71
CA SER A 62 13.38 -25.57 7.15
C SER A 62 13.23 -26.01 5.69
N ALA A 63 12.05 -26.51 5.30
CA ALA A 63 11.73 -26.91 3.92
C ALA A 63 10.23 -26.74 3.58
N PRO A 64 9.65 -25.56 3.85
CA PRO A 64 8.21 -25.35 3.78
C PRO A 64 7.69 -25.43 2.34
N ALA A 65 6.47 -25.94 2.16
CA ALA A 65 5.80 -26.04 0.86
C ALA A 65 5.63 -24.67 0.19
N ALA A 66 5.57 -24.67 -1.15
CA ALA A 66 5.37 -23.51 -2.01
C ALA A 66 3.93 -22.97 -1.96
N ASP A 67 2.96 -23.80 -1.54
CA ASP A 67 1.55 -23.40 -1.44
C ASP A 67 1.18 -22.71 -0.12
N ALA A 68 0.26 -21.77 -0.29
CA ALA A 68 -0.28 -20.85 0.69
C ALA A 68 -1.08 -21.56 1.80
N GLY A 69 -0.76 -21.18 3.04
CA GLY A 69 -1.55 -21.49 4.23
C GLY A 69 -1.22 -22.83 4.87
N GLU A 70 -0.71 -22.82 6.09
CA GLU A 70 -1.13 -23.76 7.14
C GLU A 70 -0.45 -23.46 8.47
N GLY A 71 -1.25 -23.47 9.53
CA GLY A 71 -0.81 -23.87 10.85
C GLY A 71 -1.80 -24.88 11.37
N SER A 72 -1.65 -26.17 11.05
CA SER A 72 -2.23 -27.23 11.89
C SER A 72 -1.27 -28.42 11.97
N VAL A 73 -0.67 -28.57 13.13
CA VAL A 73 -0.03 -29.81 13.55
C VAL A 73 -1.15 -30.83 13.77
N ARG A 74 -1.22 -31.87 12.94
CA ARG A 74 -1.95 -33.10 13.30
C ARG A 74 -1.08 -34.33 13.07
N HIS A 75 -0.69 -34.94 14.18
CA HIS A 75 -0.34 -36.36 14.22
C HIS A 75 -1.57 -37.20 13.83
N GLN A 76 -1.48 -38.02 12.78
CA GLN A 76 -1.58 -39.49 12.89
C GLN A 76 -1.36 -40.19 11.54
N THR A 77 -0.30 -41.00 11.53
CA THR A 77 -0.12 -42.32 10.88
C THR A 77 -1.18 -42.81 9.89
N THR A 78 -0.83 -42.81 8.60
CA THR A 78 -0.75 -43.97 7.68
C THR A 78 -0.35 -43.46 6.29
N ALA A 79 0.68 -44.05 5.67
CA ALA A 79 1.11 -43.75 4.29
C ALA A 79 0.44 -44.71 3.29
N PRO A 80 0.46 -44.50 1.95
CA PRO A 80 0.86 -43.32 1.16
C PRO A 80 -0.10 -42.95 0.00
N VAL A 81 -0.12 -41.68 -0.41
CA VAL A 81 0.08 -41.27 -1.83
C VAL A 81 0.84 -39.94 -1.76
N VAL A 82 2.13 -39.96 -2.07
CA VAL A 82 2.99 -38.77 -2.03
C VAL A 82 2.89 -38.07 -3.39
N GLN A 83 2.05 -37.07 -3.51
CA GLN A 83 2.35 -35.91 -4.36
C GLN A 83 3.24 -35.01 -3.52
N THR A 84 4.55 -35.01 -3.79
CA THR A 84 5.48 -34.07 -3.15
C THR A 84 5.16 -32.67 -3.66
N LEU A 85 4.49 -31.87 -2.82
CA LEU A 85 4.42 -30.42 -3.00
C LEU A 85 5.86 -29.87 -3.10
N ALA A 86 6.10 -28.99 -4.07
CA ALA A 86 7.37 -28.26 -4.19
C ALA A 86 7.59 -27.42 -2.93
N SER A 87 8.80 -27.36 -2.38
CA SER A 87 9.12 -26.43 -1.29
C SER A 87 9.40 -25.04 -1.87
N ALA A 88 9.09 -23.96 -1.14
CA ALA A 88 9.47 -22.60 -1.53
C ALA A 88 10.99 -22.36 -1.46
N TYR A 89 11.63 -23.00 -0.47
CA TYR A 89 13.07 -22.98 -0.24
C TYR A 89 13.48 -24.14 0.69
N TYR A 90 14.79 -24.31 0.85
CA TYR A 90 15.42 -25.24 1.77
C TYR A 90 16.51 -24.52 2.59
N VAL A 91 16.45 -24.58 3.91
CA VAL A 91 17.48 -23.97 4.79
C VAL A 91 18.32 -25.05 5.46
N TYR A 92 19.65 -24.95 5.31
CA TYR A 92 20.61 -25.83 5.93
C TYR A 92 21.48 -25.06 6.92
N ASN A 93 21.46 -25.46 8.20
CA ASN A 93 22.46 -25.02 9.17
C ASN A 93 23.78 -25.72 8.92
N ILE A 94 24.87 -24.97 8.99
CA ILE A 94 26.23 -25.46 8.80
C ILE A 94 26.85 -25.73 10.18
N GLY A 95 27.09 -27.01 10.47
CA GLY A 95 27.51 -27.43 11.82
C GLY A 95 26.53 -26.96 12.91
N SER A 96 27.04 -26.70 14.12
CA SER A 96 26.19 -26.31 15.27
C SER A 96 25.99 -24.79 15.44
N LYS A 97 26.88 -23.94 14.90
CA LYS A 97 26.85 -22.47 15.01
C LYS A 97 27.63 -21.75 13.87
N ARG A 98 27.86 -22.38 12.72
CA ARG A 98 28.72 -21.85 11.64
C ARG A 98 27.91 -21.27 10.48
N GLY A 99 26.76 -20.68 10.79
CA GLY A 99 25.90 -20.05 9.83
C GLY A 99 24.87 -20.99 9.20
N TYR A 100 24.18 -20.47 8.18
CA TYR A 100 23.14 -21.19 7.46
C TYR A 100 23.15 -20.78 5.98
N VAL A 101 22.58 -21.64 5.14
CA VAL A 101 22.34 -21.32 3.72
C VAL A 101 20.91 -21.66 3.33
N MET A 102 20.24 -20.72 2.67
CA MET A 102 18.86 -20.83 2.20
C MET A 102 18.84 -20.94 0.68
N ILE A 103 18.39 -22.09 0.18
CA ILE A 103 18.38 -22.46 -1.23
C ILE A 103 16.98 -22.30 -1.81
N SER A 104 16.84 -21.69 -3.00
CA SER A 104 15.50 -21.56 -3.59
C SER A 104 14.93 -22.90 -4.01
N GLY A 105 13.60 -23.00 -3.86
CA GLY A 105 12.82 -24.17 -4.22
C GLY A 105 12.46 -24.27 -5.70
N ASP A 106 12.91 -23.33 -6.54
CA ASP A 106 12.63 -23.31 -7.97
C ASP A 106 13.81 -22.77 -8.77
N ASP A 107 14.02 -23.26 -9.99
CA ASP A 107 15.13 -22.90 -10.86
C ASP A 107 14.94 -21.57 -11.62
N LEU A 108 13.76 -20.94 -11.55
CA LEU A 108 13.56 -19.53 -11.96
C LEU A 108 14.15 -18.52 -10.97
N LEU A 109 14.43 -18.96 -9.75
CA LEU A 109 14.99 -18.13 -8.68
C LEU A 109 16.51 -18.35 -8.55
N PRO A 110 17.26 -17.37 -8.00
CA PRO A 110 18.66 -17.55 -7.65
C PRO A 110 18.88 -18.79 -6.79
N GLU A 111 19.97 -19.52 -7.03
CA GLU A 111 20.26 -20.77 -6.30
C GLU A 111 20.26 -20.58 -4.79
N VAL A 112 20.94 -19.54 -4.30
CA VAL A 112 20.96 -19.14 -2.90
C VAL A 112 20.15 -17.85 -2.75
N ILE A 113 19.17 -17.86 -1.84
CA ILE A 113 18.28 -16.72 -1.55
C ILE A 113 18.84 -15.88 -0.42
N ALA A 114 19.39 -16.51 0.62
CA ALA A 114 19.96 -15.87 1.80
C ALA A 114 20.99 -16.82 2.43
N TYR A 115 21.92 -16.27 3.20
CA TYR A 115 22.86 -17.05 4.00
C TYR A 115 23.44 -16.19 5.13
N ALA A 116 24.00 -16.85 6.12
CA ALA A 116 24.82 -16.25 7.16
C ALA A 116 26.11 -17.06 7.31
N ASP A 117 27.24 -16.38 7.53
CA ASP A 117 28.55 -17.03 7.71
C ASP A 117 28.78 -17.48 9.18
N GLU A 118 27.95 -17.00 10.12
CA GLU A 118 27.97 -17.35 11.55
C GLU A 118 26.54 -17.47 12.11
N GLY A 119 26.38 -18.10 13.28
CA GLY A 119 25.08 -18.31 13.92
C GLY A 119 24.36 -19.58 13.44
N ALA A 120 23.04 -19.65 13.62
CA ALA A 120 22.22 -20.78 13.19
C ALA A 120 20.78 -20.33 12.93
N PHE A 121 20.17 -20.83 11.87
CA PHE A 121 18.76 -20.65 11.57
C PHE A 121 17.90 -21.45 12.56
N ILE A 122 16.85 -20.82 13.07
CA ILE A 122 15.94 -21.43 14.04
C ILE A 122 14.97 -22.36 13.29
N PRO A 123 14.86 -23.66 13.65
CA PRO A 123 13.91 -24.57 13.01
C PRO A 123 12.47 -24.08 13.11
N ASP A 124 11.65 -24.38 12.09
CA ASP A 124 10.28 -23.87 11.93
C ASP A 124 9.42 -24.00 13.19
N GLU A 125 9.57 -25.10 13.97
CA GLU A 125 8.75 -25.35 15.16
C GLU A 125 9.14 -24.51 16.39
N LYS A 126 10.29 -23.81 16.33
CA LYS A 126 10.84 -23.01 17.44
C LYS A 126 10.90 -21.52 17.12
N GLN A 127 10.40 -21.12 15.95
CA GLN A 127 10.36 -19.74 15.52
C GLN A 127 9.26 -18.96 16.28
N PRO A 128 9.59 -17.82 16.92
CA PRO A 128 8.61 -16.84 17.34
C PRO A 128 7.67 -16.42 16.19
N GLU A 129 6.43 -16.04 16.50
CA GLU A 129 5.38 -15.78 15.50
C GLU A 129 5.79 -14.72 14.44
N HIS A 130 6.56 -13.71 14.84
CA HIS A 130 7.06 -12.70 13.91
C HIS A 130 8.06 -13.27 12.89
N ILE A 131 8.94 -14.22 13.28
CA ILE A 131 9.87 -14.91 12.38
C ILE A 131 9.10 -15.81 11.41
N ALA A 132 8.17 -16.63 11.95
CA ALA A 132 7.38 -17.55 11.15
C ALA A 132 6.51 -16.79 10.12
N SER A 133 6.00 -15.61 10.51
CA SER A 133 5.23 -14.73 9.63
C SER A 133 6.08 -14.09 8.53
N PHE A 134 7.30 -13.63 8.84
CA PHE A 134 8.26 -13.14 7.86
C PHE A 134 8.65 -14.22 6.84
N LEU A 135 9.03 -15.41 7.32
CA LEU A 135 9.41 -16.52 6.46
C LEU A 135 8.26 -16.97 5.56
N ALA A 136 7.01 -16.87 6.03
CA ALA A 136 5.82 -17.07 5.20
C ALA A 136 5.65 -16.02 4.08
N GLN A 137 6.18 -14.81 4.25
CA GLN A 137 6.19 -13.78 3.20
C GLN A 137 7.35 -13.94 2.23
N VAL A 138 8.52 -14.39 2.71
CA VAL A 138 9.60 -14.84 1.82
C VAL A 138 9.09 -15.94 0.89
N ARG A 139 8.34 -16.92 1.41
CA ARG A 139 7.67 -17.93 0.58
C ARG A 139 6.75 -17.32 -0.48
N ALA A 140 5.89 -16.38 -0.08
CA ALA A 140 4.94 -15.72 -0.99
C ALA A 140 5.65 -14.88 -2.07
N ALA A 141 6.72 -14.15 -1.72
CA ALA A 141 7.50 -13.37 -2.66
C ALA A 141 8.24 -14.28 -3.67
N LEU A 142 8.83 -15.37 -3.19
CA LEU A 142 9.48 -16.37 -4.05
C LEU A 142 8.46 -17.06 -4.97
N HIS A 143 7.28 -17.41 -4.45
CA HIS A 143 6.18 -17.97 -5.23
C HIS A 143 5.75 -17.01 -6.36
N ALA A 144 5.49 -15.74 -6.03
CA ALA A 144 5.10 -14.73 -7.01
C ALA A 144 6.19 -14.50 -8.09
N LEU A 145 7.47 -14.67 -7.74
CA LEU A 145 8.57 -14.59 -8.70
C LEU A 145 8.62 -15.82 -9.63
N VAL A 146 8.29 -17.01 -9.12
CA VAL A 146 8.18 -18.25 -9.91
C VAL A 146 6.98 -18.20 -10.85
N GLU A 147 5.82 -17.72 -10.37
CA GLU A 147 4.59 -17.59 -11.18
C GLU A 147 4.73 -16.65 -12.38
N ARG A 148 5.66 -15.68 -12.33
CA ARG A 148 5.98 -14.83 -13.48
C ARG A 148 6.53 -15.62 -14.68
N GLY A 149 6.96 -16.87 -14.47
CA GLY A 149 7.43 -17.76 -15.52
C GLY A 149 8.70 -17.28 -16.24
N LYS A 150 9.43 -16.33 -15.63
CA LYS A 150 10.67 -15.75 -16.16
C LYS A 150 11.76 -15.85 -15.10
N PRO A 151 13.00 -16.26 -15.46
CA PRO A 151 14.10 -16.27 -14.53
C PRO A 151 14.32 -14.87 -13.93
N VAL A 152 14.49 -14.80 -12.61
CA VAL A 152 14.79 -13.54 -11.93
C VAL A 152 16.18 -13.08 -12.36
N VAL A 153 16.21 -11.99 -13.13
CA VAL A 153 17.47 -11.33 -13.50
C VAL A 153 17.88 -10.45 -12.33
N LYS A 154 18.93 -10.85 -11.61
CA LYS A 154 19.60 -9.99 -10.64
C LYS A 154 20.13 -8.76 -11.40
N PRO A 155 19.67 -7.52 -11.09
CA PRO A 155 20.21 -6.33 -11.74
C PRO A 155 21.73 -6.30 -11.53
N ARG A 156 22.49 -6.19 -12.61
CA ARG A 156 23.96 -6.08 -12.57
C ARG A 156 24.30 -4.60 -12.66
N THR A 157 24.75 -4.05 -11.54
CA THR A 157 25.24 -2.68 -11.43
C THR A 157 26.62 -2.56 -12.05
N SER A 158 27.01 -1.33 -12.42
CA SER A 158 28.33 -1.04 -12.97
C SER A 158 29.43 -0.99 -11.91
N GLN A 159 29.07 -0.75 -10.64
CA GLN A 159 30.00 -0.48 -9.54
C GLN A 159 30.25 -1.65 -8.58
N LEU A 160 29.50 -2.76 -8.66
CA LEU A 160 29.80 -3.96 -7.85
C LEU A 160 31.13 -4.57 -8.30
N ARG A 161 32.11 -4.58 -7.40
CA ARG A 161 33.40 -5.26 -7.62
C ARG A 161 33.18 -6.78 -7.68
N PRO A 162 33.95 -7.50 -8.52
CA PRO A 162 33.87 -8.96 -8.60
C PRO A 162 34.06 -9.67 -7.25
N ASP A 163 34.93 -9.13 -6.39
CA ASP A 163 35.24 -9.74 -5.08
C ASP A 163 34.23 -9.34 -3.97
N GLY A 164 33.29 -8.43 -4.27
CA GLY A 164 32.42 -7.82 -3.27
C GLY A 164 33.17 -6.92 -2.28
N VAL A 165 32.46 -6.51 -1.22
CA VAL A 165 33.01 -5.83 -0.04
C VAL A 165 32.52 -6.59 1.19
N ALA A 166 33.45 -7.19 1.95
CA ALA A 166 33.13 -7.83 3.23
C ALA A 166 32.57 -6.80 4.24
N PRO A 167 31.77 -7.22 5.24
CA PRO A 167 31.18 -6.31 6.22
C PRO A 167 32.25 -5.45 6.89
N LEU A 168 32.23 -4.15 6.64
CA LEU A 168 33.23 -3.19 7.09
C LEU A 168 33.22 -3.05 8.61
N LEU A 169 32.06 -3.20 9.27
CA LEU A 169 31.96 -3.14 10.73
C LEU A 169 32.65 -4.33 11.41
N GLY A 170 32.91 -5.42 10.68
CA GLY A 170 33.48 -6.64 11.25
C GLY A 170 32.63 -7.17 12.41
N ASP A 171 33.25 -7.35 13.57
CA ASP A 171 32.60 -7.93 14.76
C ASP A 171 31.73 -6.92 15.56
N ILE A 172 31.62 -5.66 15.12
CA ILE A 172 30.86 -4.63 15.87
C ILE A 172 29.36 -4.95 15.78
N GLN A 173 28.76 -5.36 16.90
CA GLN A 173 27.36 -5.74 17.02
C GLN A 173 26.75 -5.08 18.26
N TRP A 174 26.25 -3.86 18.11
CA TRP A 174 25.70 -3.07 19.21
C TRP A 174 24.17 -3.05 19.22
N GLY A 175 23.59 -2.82 20.39
CA GLY A 175 22.16 -2.79 20.63
C GLY A 175 21.64 -1.43 21.08
N GLN A 176 20.38 -1.41 21.50
CA GLN A 176 19.71 -0.21 22.03
C GLN A 176 19.44 -0.26 23.54
N GLY A 177 19.56 -1.44 24.15
CA GLY A 177 19.33 -1.68 25.58
C GLY A 177 20.58 -1.50 26.44
N TYR A 178 20.58 -2.11 27.62
CA TYR A 178 21.77 -2.15 28.48
C TYR A 178 22.89 -2.97 27.81
N PRO A 179 24.17 -2.55 27.87
CA PRO A 179 24.72 -1.40 28.61
C PRO A 179 24.68 -0.05 27.88
N PHE A 180 24.29 -0.02 26.61
CA PHE A 180 24.34 1.17 25.75
C PHE A 180 23.45 2.33 26.24
N ASN A 181 22.29 2.02 26.83
CA ASN A 181 21.34 3.03 27.30
C ASN A 181 21.54 3.51 28.75
N ALA A 182 22.65 3.16 29.40
CA ALA A 182 22.84 3.45 30.83
C ALA A 182 22.77 4.95 31.19
N LEU A 183 23.15 5.85 30.26
CA LEU A 183 23.06 7.31 30.42
C LEU A 183 21.82 7.94 29.78
N CYS A 184 20.97 7.15 29.11
CA CYS A 184 19.69 7.64 28.57
C CYS A 184 18.73 8.05 29.71
N PRO A 185 17.83 9.02 29.47
CA PRO A 185 16.94 9.52 30.49
C PRO A 185 15.98 8.44 31.01
N SER A 186 15.60 8.54 32.29
CA SER A 186 14.47 7.79 32.85
C SER A 186 13.17 8.49 32.48
N LYS A 187 12.23 7.75 31.89
CA LYS A 187 10.87 8.16 31.53
C LYS A 187 9.85 7.44 32.42
N GLU A 188 8.57 7.81 32.32
CA GLU A 188 7.49 7.25 33.17
C GLU A 188 7.36 5.71 33.04
N ASP A 189 7.68 5.18 31.87
CA ASP A 189 7.61 3.76 31.49
C ASP A 189 8.93 2.99 31.65
N GLY A 190 10.00 3.65 32.13
CA GLY A 190 11.30 3.02 32.38
C GLY A 190 12.48 3.80 31.82
N ARG A 191 13.65 3.15 31.73
CA ARG A 191 14.83 3.76 31.12
C ARG A 191 14.64 3.80 29.61
N ALA A 192 14.80 4.97 29.02
CA ALA A 192 14.70 5.10 27.58
C ALA A 192 15.76 4.25 26.87
N VAL A 193 15.42 3.77 25.68
CA VAL A 193 16.36 3.06 24.80
C VAL A 193 17.19 4.08 24.01
N VAL A 194 18.37 3.67 23.52
CA VAL A 194 19.26 4.57 22.77
C VAL A 194 18.58 5.17 21.54
N GLY A 195 17.78 4.35 20.83
CA GLY A 195 17.18 4.69 19.55
C GLY A 195 18.02 4.17 18.37
N CYS A 196 17.35 3.61 17.37
CA CYS A 196 17.98 2.95 16.22
C CYS A 196 18.95 3.85 15.45
N VAL A 197 18.59 5.12 15.26
CA VAL A 197 19.42 6.13 14.59
C VAL A 197 20.77 6.31 15.32
N ALA A 198 20.71 6.45 16.64
CA ALA A 198 21.90 6.65 17.45
C ALA A 198 22.75 5.38 17.56
N THR A 199 22.14 4.20 17.64
CA THR A 199 22.87 2.92 17.61
C THR A 199 23.59 2.73 16.27
N ALA A 200 22.91 2.91 15.13
CA ALA A 200 23.51 2.77 13.80
C ALA A 200 24.74 3.67 13.63
N LEU A 201 24.62 4.97 13.95
CA LEU A 201 25.72 5.91 13.86
C LEU A 201 26.84 5.61 14.86
N SER A 202 26.51 5.18 16.08
CA SER A 202 27.52 4.84 17.09
C SER A 202 28.42 3.67 16.63
N GLN A 203 27.86 2.70 15.90
CA GLN A 203 28.64 1.62 15.28
C GLN A 203 29.59 2.14 14.20
N ILE A 204 29.14 3.06 13.33
CA ILE A 204 29.99 3.69 12.30
C ILE A 204 31.12 4.51 12.95
N LEU A 205 30.82 5.25 14.02
CA LEU A 205 31.81 6.02 14.78
C LEU A 205 32.83 5.11 15.44
N ARG A 206 32.40 3.96 15.96
CA ARG A 206 33.27 2.93 16.51
C ARG A 206 34.17 2.28 15.46
N TYR A 207 33.68 2.08 14.25
CA TYR A 207 34.49 1.60 13.13
C TYR A 207 35.62 2.60 12.80
N HIS A 208 35.33 3.90 12.77
CA HIS A 208 36.35 4.93 12.55
C HIS A 208 37.26 5.21 13.75
N GLN A 209 36.83 4.83 14.96
CA GLN A 209 37.40 5.24 16.24
C GLN A 209 37.65 6.76 16.26
N TRP A 210 36.60 7.51 15.94
CA TRP A 210 36.67 8.96 15.75
C TRP A 210 35.40 9.66 16.25
N PRO A 211 35.53 10.85 16.89
CA PRO A 211 36.76 11.60 17.17
C PRO A 211 37.46 11.17 18.46
N ASN A 212 38.73 11.57 18.65
CA ASN A 212 39.36 11.47 19.98
C ASN A 212 38.67 12.40 20.99
N GLN A 213 38.26 13.59 20.54
CA GLN A 213 37.56 14.61 21.32
C GLN A 213 36.69 15.42 20.36
N GLY A 214 35.42 15.61 20.71
CA GLY A 214 34.49 16.41 19.92
C GLY A 214 34.72 17.91 20.10
N GLU A 215 33.77 18.72 19.63
CA GLU A 215 33.82 20.18 19.77
C GLU A 215 32.44 20.80 19.90
N GLY A 216 32.37 21.99 20.49
CA GLY A 216 31.13 22.74 20.64
C GLY A 216 30.15 22.15 21.65
N ILE A 217 28.99 22.80 21.74
CA ILE A 217 27.92 22.47 22.68
C ILE A 217 26.64 22.21 21.88
N CYS A 218 26.00 21.07 22.12
CA CYS A 218 24.66 20.78 21.63
C CYS A 218 23.67 20.85 22.79
N SER A 219 22.51 21.48 22.56
CA SER A 219 21.40 21.50 23.51
C SER A 219 20.07 21.56 22.77
N TYR A 220 19.11 20.77 23.23
CA TYR A 220 17.74 20.77 22.74
C TYR A 220 16.79 20.34 23.86
N THR A 221 15.49 20.56 23.62
CA THR A 221 14.42 20.20 24.54
C THR A 221 13.44 19.29 23.82
N GLU A 222 13.13 18.14 24.42
CA GLU A 222 12.12 17.19 23.95
C GLU A 222 10.71 17.79 24.03
N LYS A 223 9.74 17.17 23.34
CA LYS A 223 8.34 17.62 23.36
C LYS A 223 7.71 17.59 24.76
N ASP A 224 8.19 16.70 25.63
CA ASP A 224 7.75 16.59 27.03
C ASP A 224 8.40 17.62 27.98
N GLY A 225 9.31 18.46 27.46
CA GLY A 225 10.03 19.48 28.22
C GLY A 225 11.38 19.02 28.79
N THR A 226 11.77 17.76 28.63
CA THR A 226 13.08 17.25 29.05
C THR A 226 14.19 17.96 28.26
N THR A 227 15.18 18.52 28.95
CA THR A 227 16.28 19.26 28.29
C THR A 227 17.58 18.47 28.33
N HIS A 228 18.22 18.38 27.17
CA HIS A 228 19.54 17.77 27.01
C HIS A 228 20.58 18.83 26.70
N ARG A 229 21.79 18.66 27.25
CA ARG A 229 22.93 19.52 26.96
C ARG A 229 24.24 18.75 27.12
N VAL A 230 25.07 18.76 26.07
CA VAL A 230 26.40 18.15 26.06
C VAL A 230 27.42 19.15 25.52
N ASP A 231 28.54 19.32 26.23
CA ASP A 231 29.71 20.07 25.77
C ASP A 231 30.77 19.07 25.28
N PHE A 232 30.82 18.83 23.98
CA PHE A 232 31.67 17.81 23.37
C PHE A 232 33.17 18.12 23.50
N SER A 233 33.52 19.39 23.74
CA SER A 233 34.90 19.79 23.99
C SER A 233 35.44 19.25 25.33
N GLN A 234 34.58 18.76 26.23
CA GLN A 234 34.98 18.23 27.53
C GLN A 234 35.15 16.70 27.55
N TYR A 235 34.85 16.01 26.46
CA TYR A 235 34.84 14.55 26.41
C TYR A 235 35.91 13.98 25.49
N VAL A 236 36.74 13.10 26.06
CA VAL A 236 37.67 12.24 25.32
C VAL A 236 37.04 10.86 25.22
N TYR A 237 36.85 10.36 24.01
CA TYR A 237 36.20 9.07 23.79
C TYR A 237 37.19 7.92 24.02
N ASP A 238 36.87 7.05 24.97
CA ASP A 238 37.67 5.89 25.32
C ASP A 238 37.36 4.70 24.41
N TRP A 239 37.89 4.75 23.18
CA TRP A 239 37.69 3.69 22.19
C TRP A 239 38.22 2.33 22.64
N ALA A 240 39.19 2.29 23.58
CA ALA A 240 39.77 1.05 24.08
C ALA A 240 38.78 0.25 24.94
N HIS A 241 37.89 0.93 25.67
CA HIS A 241 36.82 0.32 26.47
C HIS A 241 35.48 0.25 25.72
N MET A 242 35.48 0.35 24.39
CA MET A 242 34.31 0.09 23.54
C MET A 242 34.53 -1.21 22.76
N PRO A 243 34.27 -2.39 23.35
CA PRO A 243 34.41 -3.66 22.66
C PRO A 243 33.43 -3.76 21.48
N ALA A 244 33.79 -4.56 20.48
CA ALA A 244 32.93 -4.85 19.33
C ALA A 244 31.65 -5.58 19.77
N GLN A 245 31.78 -6.51 20.74
CA GLN A 245 30.70 -7.25 21.38
C GLN A 245 30.86 -7.16 22.91
N PRO A 246 30.09 -6.32 23.62
CA PRO A 246 30.14 -6.25 25.08
C PRO A 246 29.47 -7.46 25.73
N ASP A 247 29.92 -7.85 26.93
CA ASP A 247 29.20 -8.84 27.75
C ASP A 247 27.84 -8.23 28.18
N PRO A 248 26.70 -8.82 27.78
CA PRO A 248 25.39 -8.25 28.08
C PRO A 248 24.99 -8.42 29.55
N ASN A 249 25.61 -9.35 30.28
CA ASN A 249 25.26 -9.67 31.66
C ASN A 249 26.21 -9.02 32.67
N PHE A 250 27.50 -8.92 32.34
CA PHE A 250 28.54 -8.45 33.27
C PHE A 250 29.57 -7.51 32.64
N PRO A 251 29.15 -6.39 32.00
CA PRO A 251 30.10 -5.41 31.48
C PRO A 251 30.81 -4.68 32.63
N THR A 252 32.09 -4.35 32.46
CA THR A 252 32.83 -3.56 33.45
C THR A 252 32.31 -2.12 33.49
N GLN A 253 32.54 -1.41 34.60
CA GLN A 253 32.09 -0.02 34.72
C GLN A 253 32.70 0.89 33.65
N ASP A 254 33.96 0.65 33.26
CA ASP A 254 34.63 1.41 32.19
C ASP A 254 33.97 1.16 30.83
N VAL A 255 33.58 -0.10 30.53
CA VAL A 255 32.84 -0.45 29.31
C VAL A 255 31.45 0.19 29.29
N ILE A 256 30.70 0.10 30.40
CA ILE A 256 29.37 0.73 30.51
C ILE A 256 29.51 2.24 30.28
N SER A 257 30.47 2.88 30.93
CA SER A 257 30.66 4.33 30.86
C SER A 257 31.07 4.76 29.45
N ALA A 258 32.01 4.06 28.81
CA ALA A 258 32.45 4.38 27.45
C ALA A 258 31.31 4.21 26.42
N LEU A 259 30.64 3.05 26.39
CA LEU A 259 29.56 2.77 25.43
C LEU A 259 28.37 3.71 25.61
N SER A 260 27.88 3.86 26.84
CA SER A 260 26.71 4.71 27.09
C SER A 260 26.99 6.20 26.89
N THR A 261 28.22 6.67 27.12
CA THR A 261 28.61 8.06 26.81
C THR A 261 28.54 8.32 25.32
N LEU A 262 29.12 7.44 24.50
CA LEU A 262 29.05 7.57 23.05
C LEU A 262 27.59 7.52 22.56
N CYS A 263 26.84 6.48 22.93
CA CYS A 263 25.46 6.31 22.49
C CYS A 263 24.55 7.47 22.89
N TYR A 264 24.66 7.96 24.13
CA TYR A 264 23.90 9.12 24.59
C TYR A 264 24.32 10.40 23.85
N HIS A 265 25.62 10.62 23.61
CA HIS A 265 26.10 11.79 22.87
C HIS A 265 25.62 11.80 21.41
N VAL A 266 25.63 10.64 20.76
CA VAL A 266 25.06 10.48 19.42
C VAL A 266 23.56 10.74 19.45
N GLY A 267 22.84 10.25 20.46
CA GLY A 267 21.42 10.59 20.66
C GLY A 267 21.18 12.09 20.84
N VAL A 268 22.05 12.79 21.57
CA VAL A 268 21.94 14.24 21.79
C VAL A 268 22.17 15.05 20.52
N ILE A 269 23.20 14.74 19.72
CA ILE A 269 23.38 15.43 18.43
C ILE A 269 22.25 15.12 17.44
N SER A 270 21.57 14.00 17.63
CA SER A 270 20.43 13.59 16.82
C SER A 270 19.11 14.20 17.30
N GLN A 271 19.10 14.99 18.39
CA GLN A 271 17.88 15.55 19.00
C GLN A 271 16.81 14.50 19.31
N MET A 272 17.25 13.35 19.82
CA MET A 272 16.41 12.18 20.08
C MET A 272 15.18 12.50 20.94
N GLN A 273 14.01 11.99 20.55
CA GLN A 273 12.86 11.89 21.43
C GLN A 273 12.92 10.54 22.14
N TYR A 274 13.19 10.55 23.44
CA TYR A 274 13.50 9.35 24.21
C TYR A 274 12.22 8.71 24.80
N SER A 275 12.08 7.39 24.67
CA SER A 275 11.03 6.60 25.32
C SER A 275 11.55 5.19 25.66
N ALA A 276 10.96 4.52 26.67
CA ALA A 276 11.31 3.14 26.95
C ALA A 276 10.82 2.17 25.86
N GLN A 277 9.75 2.51 25.14
CA GLN A 277 9.18 1.68 24.07
C GLN A 277 9.83 1.86 22.70
N GLY A 278 10.54 2.96 22.50
CA GLY A 278 11.25 3.26 21.26
C GLY A 278 11.60 4.73 21.15
N SER A 279 12.88 5.04 20.95
CA SER A 279 13.38 6.41 20.78
C SER A 279 13.58 6.73 19.30
N GLY A 280 13.13 7.92 18.86
CA GLY A 280 13.11 8.29 17.44
C GLY A 280 13.52 9.72 17.15
N THR A 281 13.98 9.95 15.92
CA THR A 281 14.37 11.27 15.38
C THR A 281 14.43 11.24 13.85
N PHE A 282 14.66 12.39 13.21
CA PHE A 282 14.84 12.54 11.77
C PHE A 282 16.32 12.55 11.38
N SER A 283 16.65 11.98 10.22
CA SER A 283 18.03 11.81 9.73
C SER A 283 18.80 13.12 9.52
N GLN A 284 18.13 14.26 9.34
CA GLN A 284 18.79 15.56 9.11
C GLN A 284 19.54 16.06 10.36
N TYR A 285 19.01 15.80 11.57
CA TYR A 285 19.66 16.19 12.83
C TYR A 285 21.05 15.55 13.02
N PRO A 286 21.19 14.20 12.99
CA PRO A 286 22.49 13.57 13.09
C PRO A 286 23.45 13.96 11.97
N LYS A 287 22.96 14.17 10.72
CA LYS A 287 23.80 14.65 9.61
C LYS A 287 24.54 15.94 10.00
N GLU A 288 23.79 16.94 10.46
CA GLU A 288 24.38 18.21 10.90
C GLU A 288 25.20 18.07 12.18
N GLY A 289 24.78 17.19 13.09
CA GLY A 289 25.46 16.90 14.34
C GLY A 289 26.86 16.32 14.16
N LEU A 290 27.02 15.38 13.23
CA LEU A 290 28.31 14.77 12.88
C LEU A 290 29.30 15.83 12.37
N GLN A 291 28.82 16.74 11.52
CA GLN A 291 29.61 17.82 10.93
C GLN A 291 30.00 18.89 11.96
N LYS A 292 29.07 19.25 12.87
CA LYS A 292 29.25 20.36 13.83
C LYS A 292 30.01 19.97 15.10
N TYR A 293 29.81 18.75 15.62
CA TYR A 293 30.25 18.39 16.97
C TYR A 293 31.25 17.23 17.01
N LEU A 294 31.24 16.35 15.99
CA LEU A 294 32.06 15.14 15.97
C LEU A 294 33.15 15.13 14.88
N LYS A 295 33.42 16.28 14.25
CA LYS A 295 34.53 16.49 13.31
C LYS A 295 34.52 15.54 12.11
N TYR A 296 33.33 15.28 11.57
CA TYR A 296 33.18 14.56 10.30
C TYR A 296 33.18 15.55 9.12
N LYS A 297 33.45 15.05 7.91
CA LYS A 297 33.49 15.87 6.70
C LYS A 297 32.17 16.62 6.49
N LYS A 298 32.27 17.91 6.13
CA LYS A 298 31.13 18.77 5.81
C LYS A 298 30.42 18.42 4.50
N GLY A 299 30.96 17.47 3.74
CA GLY A 299 30.41 16.96 2.48
C GLY A 299 29.41 15.81 2.64
N ILE A 300 29.06 15.38 3.86
CA ILE A 300 28.03 14.33 4.08
C ILE A 300 26.72 14.75 3.41
N ARG A 301 26.13 13.84 2.63
CA ARG A 301 24.83 14.04 1.97
C ARG A 301 23.83 13.02 2.48
N LEU A 302 22.62 13.51 2.77
CA LEU A 302 21.45 12.66 3.01
C LEU A 302 20.70 12.51 1.70
N LEU A 303 20.51 11.28 1.26
CA LEU A 303 19.85 10.94 0.00
C LEU A 303 18.58 10.15 0.32
N SER A 304 17.47 10.48 -0.34
CA SER A 304 16.24 9.69 -0.26
C SER A 304 16.17 8.74 -1.45
N ARG A 305 15.82 7.47 -1.20
CA ARG A 305 15.66 6.40 -2.19
C ARG A 305 14.71 6.81 -3.32
N MET A 306 13.68 7.56 -2.99
CA MET A 306 12.67 8.02 -3.95
C MET A 306 13.27 8.88 -5.06
N ASN A 307 14.43 9.50 -4.84
CA ASN A 307 15.11 10.35 -5.81
C ASN A 307 16.03 9.57 -6.77
N TYR A 308 15.98 8.24 -6.78
CA TYR A 308 16.90 7.43 -7.58
C TYR A 308 16.20 6.21 -8.19
N THR A 309 16.68 5.73 -9.34
CA THR A 309 16.32 4.38 -9.80
C THR A 309 16.95 3.33 -8.87
N ILE A 310 16.47 2.08 -8.91
CA ILE A 310 17.09 1.01 -8.09
C ILE A 310 18.55 0.76 -8.48
N GLU A 311 18.89 0.90 -9.76
CA GLU A 311 20.25 0.70 -10.27
C GLU A 311 21.18 1.81 -9.78
N ASP A 312 20.77 3.09 -9.89
CA ASP A 312 21.53 4.23 -9.38
C ASP A 312 21.71 4.15 -7.85
N TRP A 313 20.65 3.74 -7.15
CA TRP A 313 20.68 3.56 -5.70
C TRP A 313 21.71 2.51 -5.28
N MET A 314 21.71 1.36 -5.97
CA MET A 314 22.71 0.31 -5.76
C MET A 314 24.13 0.79 -6.09
N ASP A 315 24.31 1.55 -7.18
CA ASP A 315 25.62 2.09 -7.58
C ASP A 315 26.18 3.10 -6.56
N ILE A 316 25.32 3.97 -6.00
CA ILE A 316 25.70 4.91 -4.94
C ILE A 316 26.19 4.16 -3.69
N ILE A 317 25.43 3.15 -3.25
CA ILE A 317 25.76 2.35 -2.07
C ILE A 317 27.05 1.55 -2.31
N ALA A 318 27.17 0.90 -3.46
CA ALA A 318 28.38 0.16 -3.84
C ALA A 318 29.61 1.08 -3.86
N THR A 319 29.48 2.33 -4.35
CA THR A 319 30.57 3.31 -4.39
C THR A 319 31.09 3.68 -3.00
N GLU A 320 30.20 3.92 -2.04
CA GLU A 320 30.59 4.21 -0.66
C GLU A 320 31.31 3.02 0.00
N LEU A 321 30.76 1.82 -0.15
CA LEU A 321 31.36 0.60 0.39
C LEU A 321 32.70 0.26 -0.26
N ASN A 322 32.84 0.52 -1.56
CA ASN A 322 34.09 0.39 -2.31
C ASN A 322 35.23 1.27 -1.78
N GLU A 323 34.87 2.40 -1.20
CA GLU A 323 35.77 3.37 -0.59
C GLU A 323 35.93 3.14 0.93
N GLY A 324 35.39 2.03 1.46
CA GLY A 324 35.53 1.66 2.86
C GLY A 324 34.70 2.50 3.83
N ARG A 325 33.60 3.10 3.35
CA ARG A 325 32.66 3.90 4.15
C ARG A 325 31.36 3.12 4.43
N PRO A 326 31.12 2.64 5.66
CA PRO A 326 29.82 2.10 6.04
C PRO A 326 28.74 3.18 5.94
N ILE A 327 27.54 2.78 5.53
CA ILE A 327 26.44 3.68 5.21
C ILE A 327 25.39 3.58 6.31
N TYR A 328 25.04 4.72 6.91
CA TYR A 328 23.80 4.82 7.65
C TYR A 328 22.63 4.68 6.68
N TYR A 329 21.71 3.78 6.99
CA TYR A 329 20.54 3.50 6.18
C TYR A 329 19.30 3.53 7.08
N ALA A 330 18.25 4.22 6.65
CA ALA A 330 16.96 4.23 7.31
C ALA A 330 15.84 3.87 6.34
N GLY A 331 14.72 3.40 6.88
CA GLY A 331 13.50 3.13 6.14
C GLY A 331 12.33 2.95 7.10
N ALA A 332 11.14 2.80 6.56
CA ALA A 332 9.91 2.64 7.32
C ALA A 332 9.09 1.48 6.80
N SER A 333 8.33 0.89 7.71
CA SER A 333 7.24 -0.01 7.46
C SER A 333 5.92 0.74 7.56
N SER A 334 4.80 0.06 7.32
CA SER A 334 3.46 0.61 7.51
C SER A 334 3.12 0.97 8.96
N THR A 335 3.97 0.60 9.94
CA THR A 335 3.75 0.91 11.36
C THR A 335 4.88 1.69 12.03
N VAL A 336 6.13 1.62 11.56
CA VAL A 336 7.26 2.28 12.24
C VAL A 336 8.42 2.61 11.29
N GLY A 337 9.27 3.58 11.66
CA GLY A 337 10.59 3.80 11.03
C GLY A 337 11.72 3.08 11.77
N HIS A 338 12.78 2.65 11.07
CA HIS A 338 13.98 2.04 11.64
C HIS A 338 15.24 2.50 10.90
N ALA A 339 16.37 2.51 11.61
CA ALA A 339 17.69 2.85 11.07
C ALA A 339 18.72 1.77 11.44
N PHE A 340 19.61 1.48 10.50
CA PHE A 340 20.57 0.39 10.51
C PHE A 340 21.82 0.78 9.69
N VAL A 341 22.81 -0.10 9.61
CA VAL A 341 24.04 0.13 8.84
C VAL A 341 24.12 -0.84 7.68
N CYS A 342 24.32 -0.32 6.48
CA CYS A 342 24.74 -1.10 5.31
C CYS A 342 26.26 -1.00 5.19
N ASP A 343 26.97 -2.11 5.35
CA ASP A 343 28.43 -2.11 5.50
C ASP A 343 29.15 -3.13 4.62
N GLY A 344 28.46 -3.81 3.71
CA GLY A 344 29.11 -4.74 2.78
C GLY A 344 28.19 -5.13 1.62
N TYR A 345 28.74 -5.81 0.62
CA TYR A 345 27.96 -6.40 -0.46
C TYR A 345 28.68 -7.57 -1.11
N LYS A 346 27.93 -8.40 -1.83
CA LYS A 346 28.44 -9.53 -2.61
C LYS A 346 28.20 -9.29 -4.10
N GLN A 347 28.99 -9.94 -4.95
CA GLN A 347 28.95 -9.77 -6.41
C GLN A 347 27.56 -10.07 -7.00
N ASP A 348 26.75 -10.85 -6.30
CA ASP A 348 25.44 -11.30 -6.74
C ASP A 348 24.29 -10.39 -6.29
N GLY A 349 24.60 -9.15 -5.87
CA GLY A 349 23.63 -8.07 -5.67
C GLY A 349 23.02 -7.99 -4.27
N TYR A 350 23.55 -8.74 -3.30
CA TYR A 350 23.16 -8.69 -1.90
C TYR A 350 24.02 -7.73 -1.10
N PHE A 351 23.40 -7.01 -0.18
CA PHE A 351 24.04 -6.04 0.71
C PHE A 351 23.96 -6.51 2.15
N HIS A 352 25.06 -6.40 2.89
CA HIS A 352 25.11 -6.74 4.30
C HIS A 352 24.48 -5.62 5.12
N ILE A 353 23.56 -5.99 6.01
CA ILE A 353 22.85 -5.08 6.90
C ILE A 353 23.11 -5.49 8.34
N ASN A 354 23.61 -4.55 9.14
CA ASN A 354 23.65 -4.63 10.60
C ASN A 354 22.50 -3.81 11.19
N LEU A 355 21.58 -4.48 11.88
CA LEU A 355 20.30 -3.90 12.32
C LEU A 355 20.38 -3.12 13.62
N GLY A 356 21.52 -3.18 14.32
CA GLY A 356 21.69 -2.57 15.64
C GLY A 356 20.91 -3.27 16.75
N TRP A 357 20.80 -4.61 16.66
CA TRP A 357 20.11 -5.48 17.62
C TRP A 357 21.05 -6.55 18.20
N ASP A 358 22.25 -6.17 18.60
CA ASP A 358 23.21 -7.09 19.24
C ASP A 358 23.58 -8.29 18.34
N GLY A 359 23.65 -8.05 17.03
CA GLY A 359 23.95 -9.07 16.00
C GLY A 359 22.72 -9.90 15.57
N MET A 360 21.57 -9.69 16.19
CA MET A 360 20.34 -10.40 15.87
C MET A 360 19.81 -9.99 14.48
N ALA A 361 19.65 -10.98 13.60
CA ALA A 361 19.14 -10.86 12.23
C ALA A 361 20.03 -10.06 11.25
N ASP A 362 21.29 -9.79 11.62
CA ASP A 362 22.27 -9.27 10.68
C ASP A 362 22.51 -10.27 9.54
N GLY A 363 22.70 -9.78 8.32
CA GLY A 363 22.83 -10.66 7.17
C GLY A 363 22.84 -9.96 5.82
N TYR A 364 22.84 -10.76 4.75
CA TYR A 364 22.85 -10.28 3.37
C TYR A 364 21.43 -10.22 2.78
N PHE A 365 20.99 -9.01 2.41
CA PHE A 365 19.64 -8.71 1.92
C PHE A 365 19.65 -8.07 0.53
N LEU A 366 18.53 -8.17 -0.19
CA LEU A 366 18.27 -7.36 -1.39
C LEU A 366 17.69 -6.01 -0.95
N LEU A 367 18.16 -4.90 -1.52
CA LEU A 367 17.78 -3.54 -1.08
C LEU A 367 16.31 -3.16 -1.32
N TYR A 368 15.60 -3.90 -2.18
CA TYR A 368 14.15 -3.77 -2.41
C TYR A 368 13.31 -4.76 -1.58
N ALA A 369 13.96 -5.49 -0.67
CA ALA A 369 13.35 -6.45 0.25
C ALA A 369 14.14 -6.51 1.57
N ILE A 370 14.34 -5.34 2.21
CA ILE A 370 15.05 -5.25 3.50
C ILE A 370 14.07 -5.59 4.63
N ASN A 371 13.94 -6.90 4.85
CA ASN A 371 13.01 -7.47 5.81
C ASN A 371 13.79 -8.41 6.74
N PRO A 372 14.15 -7.98 7.96
CA PRO A 372 14.98 -8.79 8.85
C PRO A 372 14.24 -10.00 9.43
N ASP A 373 14.97 -11.09 9.67
CA ASP A 373 14.43 -12.37 10.17
C ASP A 373 13.80 -12.29 11.57
N MET A 374 14.21 -11.31 12.39
CA MET A 374 13.68 -11.00 13.73
C MET A 374 13.59 -9.49 13.89
N LEU A 375 12.56 -8.98 14.60
CA LEU A 375 12.44 -7.56 14.93
C LEU A 375 12.93 -7.33 16.36
N GLY A 376 13.87 -6.40 16.53
CA GLY A 376 14.30 -5.91 17.84
C GLY A 376 13.55 -4.66 18.28
N THR A 377 13.98 -4.06 19.38
CA THR A 377 13.37 -2.86 19.96
C THR A 377 13.27 -1.72 18.93
N GLY A 378 12.07 -1.13 18.78
CA GLY A 378 11.78 -0.10 17.80
C GLY A 378 11.41 -0.60 16.39
N GLY A 379 11.34 -1.92 16.15
CA GLY A 379 11.05 -2.53 14.84
C GLY A 379 9.57 -2.58 14.41
N GLY A 380 8.63 -2.20 15.29
CA GLY A 380 7.20 -2.12 14.96
C GLY A 380 6.48 -3.48 14.93
N THR A 381 5.25 -3.50 14.39
CA THR A 381 4.40 -4.71 14.33
C THR A 381 3.97 -5.12 12.92
N SER A 382 4.34 -4.34 11.90
CA SER A 382 3.88 -4.58 10.53
C SER A 382 4.76 -5.52 9.71
N TYR A 383 4.10 -6.07 8.70
CA TYR A 383 4.54 -7.22 7.93
C TYR A 383 5.33 -6.83 6.65
N ASP A 384 5.44 -5.53 6.32
CA ASP A 384 5.94 -5.00 5.05
C ASP A 384 7.44 -4.59 5.02
N GLY A 385 8.14 -4.68 6.16
CA GLY A 385 9.58 -4.37 6.29
C GLY A 385 9.95 -2.89 6.08
N PHE A 386 11.26 -2.57 6.01
CA PHE A 386 11.74 -1.16 5.96
C PHE A 386 11.95 -0.66 4.53
N ASN A 387 10.93 -0.85 3.69
CA ASN A 387 11.00 -0.57 2.26
C ASN A 387 10.44 0.83 1.89
N ASN A 388 9.90 1.57 2.86
CA ASN A 388 9.22 2.85 2.66
C ASN A 388 10.12 3.99 3.14
N TYR A 389 10.01 5.21 2.57
CA TYR A 389 10.79 6.39 2.98
C TYR A 389 12.28 6.09 3.23
N GLN A 390 12.90 5.28 2.36
CA GLN A 390 14.27 4.86 2.56
C GLN A 390 15.23 6.04 2.38
N GLU A 391 16.19 6.18 3.29
CA GLU A 391 17.19 7.24 3.27
C GLU A 391 18.58 6.68 3.56
N ILE A 392 19.62 7.24 2.95
CA ILE A 392 21.01 6.93 3.27
C ILE A 392 21.82 8.19 3.52
N MET A 393 22.81 8.10 4.41
CA MET A 393 23.85 9.11 4.51
C MET A 393 25.12 8.60 3.85
N VAL A 394 25.56 9.34 2.83
CA VAL A 394 26.80 9.07 2.10
C VAL A 394 27.87 10.09 2.46
N GLY A 395 29.14 9.71 2.32
CA GLY A 395 30.29 10.54 2.64
C GLY A 395 30.58 10.64 4.14
N ILE A 396 30.09 9.71 4.95
CA ILE A 396 30.41 9.65 6.39
C ILE A 396 31.89 9.25 6.52
N GLU A 397 32.75 10.25 6.72
CA GLU A 397 34.18 10.06 6.88
C GLU A 397 34.74 11.12 7.86
N PRO A 398 35.71 10.77 8.72
CA PRO A 398 36.40 11.74 9.59
C PRO A 398 37.09 12.87 8.81
N ASP A 399 36.93 14.11 9.26
CA ASP A 399 37.66 15.27 8.73
C ASP A 399 39.02 15.41 9.43
N ARG A 400 39.91 14.42 9.23
CA ARG A 400 41.15 14.30 10.02
C ARG A 400 42.10 15.48 9.87
N ASP A 401 42.09 16.15 8.72
CA ASP A 401 42.94 17.32 8.43
C ASP A 401 42.19 18.66 8.55
N GLY A 402 40.89 18.64 8.82
CA GLY A 402 40.05 19.83 8.96
C GLY A 402 39.84 20.59 7.64
N SER A 403 40.15 19.99 6.49
CA SER A 403 40.10 20.65 5.18
C SER A 403 38.74 20.55 4.49
N SER A 404 37.79 19.79 5.07
CA SER A 404 36.51 19.54 4.41
C SER A 404 35.71 20.81 4.15
N LYS A 405 35.05 20.83 2.98
CA LYS A 405 34.13 21.87 2.55
C LYS A 405 32.69 21.34 2.54
N PRO A 406 31.69 22.21 2.70
CA PRO A 406 30.29 21.84 2.50
C PRO A 406 30.06 21.22 1.12
N ALA A 407 29.03 20.38 1.00
CA ALA A 407 28.58 19.89 -0.29
C ALA A 407 28.18 21.04 -1.24
N GLY A 408 28.25 20.78 -2.55
CA GLY A 408 27.92 21.76 -3.60
C GLY A 408 26.47 22.26 -3.55
N GLY A 409 25.56 21.54 -2.88
CA GLY A 409 24.18 21.95 -2.62
C GLY A 409 23.45 20.90 -1.78
N GLU A 410 22.21 21.21 -1.38
CA GLU A 410 21.30 20.30 -0.69
C GLU A 410 20.21 19.80 -1.66
N SER A 411 19.72 18.59 -1.47
CA SER A 411 18.71 17.95 -2.32
C SER A 411 17.34 18.61 -2.14
N ILE A 412 16.85 19.19 -3.23
CA ILE A 412 15.49 19.73 -3.36
C ILE A 412 14.76 18.90 -4.41
N SER A 413 13.63 18.33 -4.03
CA SER A 413 12.74 17.56 -4.90
C SER A 413 11.50 18.38 -5.23
N ALA A 414 10.92 18.20 -6.41
CA ALA A 414 9.61 18.70 -6.80
C ALA A 414 8.64 17.52 -6.90
N HIS A 415 7.51 17.66 -6.24
CA HIS A 415 6.34 16.80 -6.40
C HIS A 415 5.49 17.23 -7.59
N TYR A 416 5.48 18.54 -7.86
CA TYR A 416 4.70 19.16 -8.94
C TYR A 416 5.42 20.38 -9.49
N LEU A 417 5.30 20.58 -10.80
CA LEU A 417 5.79 21.73 -11.53
C LEU A 417 4.80 22.06 -12.66
N GLU A 418 4.34 23.30 -12.71
CA GLU A 418 3.42 23.79 -13.73
C GLU A 418 3.91 25.11 -14.31
N VAL A 419 3.88 25.23 -15.63
CA VAL A 419 4.26 26.42 -16.37
C VAL A 419 3.15 26.83 -17.34
N SER A 420 3.11 28.10 -17.72
CA SER A 420 2.28 28.58 -18.83
C SER A 420 3.10 29.40 -19.83
N CYS A 421 2.55 29.50 -21.05
CA CYS A 421 3.07 30.36 -22.11
C CYS A 421 1.91 31.00 -22.88
N GLU A 422 1.17 31.90 -22.21
CA GLU A 422 -0.07 32.48 -22.72
C GLU A 422 0.13 33.46 -23.90
N ASP A 423 1.28 34.15 -23.92
CA ASP A 423 1.63 35.10 -24.97
C ASP A 423 2.42 34.46 -26.13
N ASN A 424 2.57 33.14 -26.12
CA ASN A 424 3.33 32.36 -27.10
C ASN A 424 4.82 32.74 -27.20
N ALA A 425 5.42 33.32 -26.16
CA ALA A 425 6.86 33.62 -26.15
C ALA A 425 7.50 33.55 -24.77
N THR A 426 6.73 33.84 -23.72
CA THR A 426 7.20 33.96 -22.35
C THR A 426 6.73 32.76 -21.55
N ILE A 427 7.68 31.98 -21.04
CA ILE A 427 7.43 30.85 -20.15
C ILE A 427 7.42 31.36 -18.72
N LYS A 428 6.33 31.09 -18.00
CA LYS A 428 6.12 31.52 -16.62
C LYS A 428 5.80 30.33 -15.73
N LEU A 429 6.40 30.30 -14.54
CA LEU A 429 6.05 29.36 -13.49
C LEU A 429 4.66 29.72 -12.93
N GLN A 430 3.72 28.77 -12.97
CA GLN A 430 2.36 28.93 -12.47
C GLN A 430 2.17 28.27 -11.11
N ASN A 431 2.73 27.08 -10.93
CA ASN A 431 2.70 26.40 -9.65
C ASN A 431 3.89 25.45 -9.48
N VAL A 432 4.24 25.17 -8.23
CA VAL A 432 5.32 24.25 -7.87
C VAL A 432 5.09 23.73 -6.47
N VAL A 433 5.48 22.50 -6.18
CA VAL A 433 5.36 21.82 -4.88
C VAL A 433 6.74 21.23 -4.59
N LEU A 434 7.57 21.90 -3.77
CA LEU A 434 8.96 21.49 -3.50
C LEU A 434 9.17 20.92 -2.10
N GLU A 435 10.15 20.04 -1.93
CA GLU A 435 10.54 19.45 -0.66
C GLU A 435 12.07 19.51 -0.48
N LEU A 436 12.52 19.97 0.69
CA LEU A 436 13.93 19.91 1.11
C LEU A 436 14.16 18.61 1.89
N THR A 437 14.77 17.62 1.25
CA THR A 437 14.91 16.27 1.84
C THR A 437 16.20 16.11 2.65
N SER A 438 17.26 16.84 2.30
CA SER A 438 18.59 16.53 2.81
C SER A 438 19.08 17.37 4.00
N ALA A 439 18.42 18.47 4.36
CA ALA A 439 18.89 19.38 5.43
C ALA A 439 17.75 19.96 6.27
N LEU A 440 18.07 20.48 7.46
CA LEU A 440 17.08 21.21 8.27
C LEU A 440 16.76 22.57 7.67
N ARG A 441 17.76 23.25 7.08
CA ARG A 441 17.59 24.53 6.39
C ARG A 441 18.58 24.67 5.25
N TYR A 442 18.16 25.33 4.18
CA TYR A 442 19.03 25.62 3.04
C TYR A 442 18.64 26.95 2.38
N LYS A 443 19.63 27.83 2.19
CA LYS A 443 19.43 29.12 1.50
C LYS A 443 19.86 29.00 0.05
N THR A 444 18.99 29.39 -0.86
CA THR A 444 19.30 29.36 -2.29
C THR A 444 18.43 30.35 -3.09
N LYS A 445 18.77 30.50 -4.37
CA LYS A 445 18.02 31.25 -5.38
C LYS A 445 17.57 30.30 -6.46
N PHE A 446 16.38 30.53 -7.02
CA PHE A 446 15.79 29.69 -8.05
C PHE A 446 15.72 30.41 -9.40
N CYS A 447 15.74 29.65 -10.49
CA CYS A 447 15.40 30.15 -11.82
C CYS A 447 14.77 29.04 -12.67
N LEU A 448 14.06 29.44 -13.73
CA LEU A 448 13.66 28.50 -14.79
C LEU A 448 14.87 28.13 -15.65
N SER A 449 14.92 26.86 -16.02
CA SER A 449 15.88 26.26 -16.95
C SER A 449 15.13 25.86 -18.22
N ILE A 450 15.65 26.27 -19.38
CA ILE A 450 15.07 26.02 -20.69
C ILE A 450 16.09 25.23 -21.53
N THR A 451 15.74 24.02 -21.93
CA THR A 451 16.58 23.18 -22.80
C THR A 451 15.79 22.84 -24.07
N PRO A 452 16.28 23.17 -25.27
CA PRO A 452 15.66 22.66 -26.50
C PRO A 452 15.58 21.14 -26.49
N SER A 453 14.50 20.55 -27.00
CA SER A 453 14.29 19.09 -26.93
C SER A 453 15.21 18.27 -27.86
N GLU A 454 16.05 18.93 -28.65
CA GLU A 454 17.03 18.28 -29.52
C GLU A 454 18.16 17.64 -28.69
N GLU A 455 18.59 16.44 -29.09
CA GLU A 455 19.62 15.71 -28.37
C GLU A 455 20.95 16.48 -28.35
N GLY A 456 21.53 16.67 -27.15
CA GLY A 456 22.78 17.40 -26.97
C GLY A 456 22.65 18.93 -26.97
N ALA A 457 21.42 19.48 -26.99
CA ALA A 457 21.19 20.91 -26.90
C ALA A 457 21.69 21.51 -25.57
N GLN A 458 22.15 22.76 -25.63
CA GLN A 458 22.57 23.51 -24.45
C GLN A 458 21.36 23.98 -23.62
N THR A 459 21.49 23.90 -22.29
CA THR A 459 20.53 24.48 -21.33
C THR A 459 20.79 25.97 -21.11
N TYR A 460 19.70 26.75 -21.11
CA TYR A 460 19.68 28.19 -20.82
C TYR A 460 19.01 28.43 -19.46
N TYR A 461 19.55 29.36 -18.68
CA TYR A 461 19.01 29.71 -17.35
C TYR A 461 18.43 31.12 -17.35
N GLY A 462 17.24 31.26 -16.79
CA GLY A 462 16.60 32.56 -16.54
C GLY A 462 17.29 33.37 -15.44
N ALA A 463 16.75 34.54 -15.15
CA ALA A 463 17.23 35.35 -14.03
C ALA A 463 16.95 34.67 -12.68
N LEU A 464 17.96 34.65 -11.81
CA LEU A 464 17.83 34.14 -10.43
C LEU A 464 16.84 34.98 -9.62
N SER A 465 16.06 34.31 -8.78
CA SER A 465 15.23 34.93 -7.75
C SER A 465 16.07 35.60 -6.66
N ASP A 466 15.41 36.35 -5.78
CA ASP A 466 16.01 36.72 -4.50
C ASP A 466 16.33 35.46 -3.67
N GLU A 467 17.37 35.53 -2.83
CA GLU A 467 17.74 34.43 -1.93
C GLU A 467 16.64 34.18 -0.91
N GLN A 468 16.30 32.91 -0.71
CA GLN A 468 15.30 32.47 0.25
C GLN A 468 15.75 31.23 1.01
N GLU A 469 15.27 31.11 2.26
CA GLU A 469 15.57 29.97 3.14
C GLU A 469 14.44 28.93 3.05
N LEU A 470 14.80 27.73 2.61
CA LEU A 470 14.02 26.52 2.79
C LEU A 470 14.35 25.93 4.16
N ALA A 471 13.40 25.29 4.80
CA ALA A 471 13.46 24.72 6.13
C ALA A 471 12.59 23.47 6.22
N ASN A 472 13.17 22.38 6.71
CA ASN A 472 12.46 21.13 6.96
C ASN A 472 11.70 21.23 8.30
N PHE A 473 10.37 21.08 8.25
CA PHE A 473 9.49 21.07 9.42
C PHE A 473 8.48 19.92 9.35
N ASN A 474 8.99 18.68 9.34
CA ASN A 474 8.25 17.40 9.42
C ASN A 474 7.32 17.08 8.23
N TYR A 475 6.62 18.05 7.64
CA TYR A 475 5.80 17.97 6.43
C TYR A 475 5.50 19.39 5.95
N TYR A 476 6.32 19.99 5.09
CA TYR A 476 5.84 21.12 4.28
C TYR A 476 6.48 21.12 2.91
N VAL A 477 5.58 21.01 1.93
CA VAL A 477 5.77 21.40 0.55
C VAL A 477 5.89 22.92 0.47
N TYR A 478 6.89 23.42 -0.25
CA TYR A 478 6.91 24.81 -0.69
C TYR A 478 6.05 24.98 -1.94
N VAL A 479 4.95 25.71 -1.78
CA VAL A 479 4.12 26.15 -2.90
C VAL A 479 4.58 27.48 -3.46
N LEU A 480 4.27 27.77 -4.74
CA LEU A 480 4.72 29.00 -5.40
C LEU A 480 4.42 30.28 -4.57
N LYS A 481 3.29 30.33 -3.87
CA LYS A 481 2.89 31.48 -3.04
C LYS A 481 3.82 31.74 -1.84
N GLN A 482 4.57 30.73 -1.41
CA GLN A 482 5.52 30.82 -0.30
C GLN A 482 6.95 31.12 -0.78
N LEU A 483 7.21 30.98 -2.08
CA LEU A 483 8.49 31.28 -2.67
C LEU A 483 8.58 32.75 -3.05
N HIS A 484 9.79 33.31 -2.97
CA HIS A 484 10.12 34.56 -3.64
C HIS A 484 9.82 34.44 -5.14
N ASN A 485 9.45 35.56 -5.77
CA ASN A 485 9.07 35.59 -7.17
C ASN A 485 10.18 35.03 -8.07
N ILE A 486 9.88 33.95 -8.79
CA ILE A 486 10.77 33.34 -9.78
C ILE A 486 10.49 33.99 -11.14
N SER A 487 11.52 34.57 -11.76
CA SER A 487 11.37 35.32 -13.00
C SER A 487 10.89 34.44 -14.16
N SER A 488 9.96 34.95 -14.96
CA SER A 488 9.59 34.36 -16.25
C SER A 488 10.74 34.47 -17.25
N VAL A 489 10.75 33.59 -18.26
CA VAL A 489 11.76 33.57 -19.31
C VAL A 489 11.13 33.87 -20.66
N ASN A 490 11.56 34.95 -21.31
CA ASN A 490 11.19 35.25 -22.68
C ASN A 490 12.15 34.51 -23.63
N LEU A 491 11.63 33.61 -24.45
CA LEU A 491 12.44 32.78 -25.35
C LEU A 491 13.25 33.61 -26.38
N PRO A 492 12.67 34.63 -27.05
CA PRO A 492 13.43 35.53 -27.92
C PRO A 492 14.63 36.21 -27.27
N ASP A 493 14.56 36.59 -25.99
CA ASP A 493 15.69 37.21 -25.27
C ASP A 493 16.88 36.24 -25.12
N LEU A 494 16.62 34.93 -25.15
CA LEU A 494 17.64 33.87 -25.17
C LEU A 494 18.08 33.47 -26.58
N GLY A 495 17.52 34.12 -27.62
CA GLY A 495 17.75 33.75 -29.02
C GLY A 495 17.04 32.46 -29.44
N LEU A 496 16.03 32.02 -28.69
CA LEU A 496 15.31 30.76 -28.92
C LEU A 496 14.03 31.00 -29.77
N PRO A 497 13.79 30.19 -30.82
CA PRO A 497 12.64 30.36 -31.72
C PRO A 497 11.30 29.99 -31.07
N THR A 498 10.23 30.71 -31.39
CA THR A 498 8.86 30.43 -30.90
C THR A 498 7.95 29.79 -31.96
N ARG A 499 8.54 29.10 -32.94
CA ARG A 499 7.82 28.40 -34.02
C ARG A 499 8.48 27.07 -34.34
N SER A 500 7.68 26.03 -34.50
CA SER A 500 8.15 24.66 -34.81
C SER A 500 9.31 24.23 -33.90
N ALA A 501 9.17 24.52 -32.61
CA ALA A 501 10.22 24.31 -31.61
C ALA A 501 9.62 23.73 -30.33
N SER A 502 10.40 22.92 -29.63
CA SER A 502 10.00 22.30 -28.37
C SER A 502 11.09 22.47 -27.33
N TYR A 503 10.66 22.74 -26.09
CA TYR A 503 11.54 23.03 -24.98
C TYR A 503 11.16 22.20 -23.76
N VAL A 504 12.15 21.56 -23.16
CA VAL A 504 12.09 20.98 -21.83
C VAL A 504 12.34 22.08 -20.82
N VAL A 505 11.33 22.37 -20.00
CA VAL A 505 11.36 23.40 -18.97
C VAL A 505 11.49 22.73 -17.61
N SER A 506 12.45 23.16 -16.80
CA SER A 506 12.65 22.68 -15.43
C SER A 506 12.92 23.83 -14.47
N LEU A 507 12.88 23.55 -13.16
CA LEU A 507 13.34 24.46 -12.13
C LEU A 507 14.79 24.13 -11.75
N ALA A 508 15.62 25.15 -11.52
CA ALA A 508 17.00 25.00 -11.05
C ALA A 508 17.29 25.96 -9.90
N TYR A 509 18.30 25.65 -9.09
CA TYR A 509 18.72 26.45 -7.95
C TYR A 509 20.24 26.61 -7.88
N GLU A 510 20.69 27.71 -7.24
CA GLU A 510 22.11 28.02 -7.05
C GLU A 510 22.68 27.19 -5.89
N GLY A 511 23.70 26.38 -6.18
CA GLY A 511 24.47 25.64 -5.20
C GLY A 511 25.43 26.53 -4.38
N ASN A 512 25.95 25.98 -3.28
CA ASN A 512 26.98 26.63 -2.46
C ASN A 512 28.27 26.94 -3.23
N ASP A 513 28.53 26.22 -4.32
CA ASP A 513 29.67 26.44 -5.22
C ASP A 513 29.35 27.37 -6.41
N GLY A 514 28.15 27.95 -6.43
CA GLY A 514 27.65 28.85 -7.48
C GLY A 514 27.20 28.14 -8.76
N LYS A 515 27.21 26.80 -8.80
CA LYS A 515 26.68 26.06 -9.95
C LYS A 515 25.17 25.94 -9.88
N MET A 516 24.55 25.90 -11.05
CA MET A 516 23.11 25.63 -11.17
C MET A 516 22.86 24.14 -11.05
N ILE A 517 21.97 23.76 -10.13
CA ILE A 517 21.57 22.38 -9.89
C ILE A 517 20.08 22.25 -10.26
N PRO A 518 19.70 21.30 -11.14
CA PRO A 518 18.30 21.07 -11.45
C PRO A 518 17.56 20.51 -10.23
N VAL A 519 16.30 20.91 -10.08
CA VAL A 519 15.39 20.32 -9.09
C VAL A 519 14.98 18.93 -9.57
N GLN A 520 15.15 17.94 -8.69
CA GLN A 520 14.80 16.55 -8.99
C GLN A 520 13.29 16.37 -8.89
N HIS A 521 12.70 15.48 -9.67
CA HIS A 521 11.32 15.02 -9.46
C HIS A 521 11.29 14.03 -8.29
N TYR A 522 10.15 13.94 -7.60
CA TYR A 522 9.90 13.09 -6.43
C TYR A 522 10.04 11.56 -6.68
N ASN A 523 10.36 11.14 -7.92
CA ASN A 523 10.67 9.75 -8.31
C ASN A 523 12.08 9.56 -8.91
N GLY A 524 12.96 10.55 -8.76
CA GLY A 524 14.35 10.50 -9.19
C GLY A 524 14.66 10.94 -10.60
N GLY A 525 13.64 11.31 -11.37
CA GLY A 525 13.82 12.06 -12.61
C GLY A 525 14.18 13.53 -12.36
N ILE A 526 14.25 14.32 -13.43
CA ILE A 526 14.20 15.79 -13.34
C ILE A 526 12.73 16.19 -13.48
N SER A 527 12.28 17.16 -12.68
CA SER A 527 10.91 17.66 -12.80
C SER A 527 10.82 18.60 -14.00
N GLU A 528 10.15 18.12 -15.06
CA GLU A 528 10.20 18.73 -16.39
C GLU A 528 8.79 18.90 -17.00
N VAL A 529 8.60 19.99 -17.74
CA VAL A 529 7.42 20.24 -18.56
C VAL A 529 7.85 20.47 -20.00
N LEU A 530 7.25 19.75 -20.94
CA LEU A 530 7.46 19.97 -22.36
C LEU A 530 6.54 21.09 -22.87
N VAL A 531 7.13 22.17 -23.38
CA VAL A 531 6.42 23.25 -24.05
C VAL A 531 6.70 23.18 -25.55
N THR A 532 5.67 23.01 -26.37
CA THR A 532 5.78 22.86 -27.83
C THR A 532 5.06 23.98 -28.57
N PHE A 533 5.75 24.57 -29.55
CA PHE A 533 5.26 25.61 -30.43
C PHE A 533 4.98 25.04 -31.83
N ASP A 534 3.77 25.24 -32.35
CA ASP A 534 3.40 24.85 -33.71
C ASP A 534 4.04 25.77 -34.78
N ALA A 535 3.70 25.55 -36.06
CA ALA A 535 4.25 26.33 -37.17
C ALA A 535 3.82 27.82 -37.16
N GLU A 536 2.64 28.08 -36.60
CA GLU A 536 2.06 29.40 -36.39
C GLU A 536 2.64 30.09 -35.14
N GLY A 537 3.28 29.31 -34.27
CA GLY A 537 3.92 29.72 -33.04
C GLY A 537 3.01 29.66 -31.83
N LYS A 538 1.89 28.92 -31.88
CA LYS A 538 1.02 28.73 -30.72
C LYS A 538 1.64 27.70 -29.77
N ALA A 539 1.72 28.05 -28.49
CA ALA A 539 2.24 27.17 -27.45
C ALA A 539 1.21 26.13 -27.00
N SER A 540 1.69 24.93 -26.68
CA SER A 540 0.99 23.86 -26.00
C SER A 540 1.90 23.27 -24.92
N TYR A 541 1.31 22.86 -23.80
CA TYR A 541 2.01 22.30 -22.65
C TYR A 541 1.11 21.28 -21.95
N GLU A 542 1.71 20.21 -21.41
CA GLU A 542 0.96 19.17 -20.70
C GLU A 542 0.57 19.66 -19.29
N LEU A 543 -0.71 19.60 -18.96
CA LEU A 543 -1.20 19.72 -17.58
C LEU A 543 -1.05 18.36 -16.90
N ARG A 544 -0.24 18.28 -15.84
CA ARG A 544 -0.12 17.05 -15.06
C ARG A 544 -1.27 16.95 -14.07
N ASN A 545 -1.91 15.78 -14.00
CA ASN A 545 -2.87 15.49 -12.94
C ASN A 545 -2.12 15.01 -11.70
N LEU A 546 -2.28 15.71 -10.58
CA LEU A 546 -1.72 15.35 -9.28
C LEU A 546 -2.42 14.15 -8.66
N GLU A 547 -3.71 13.97 -8.95
CA GLU A 547 -4.45 12.81 -8.46
C GLU A 547 -3.88 11.54 -9.09
N PRO A 548 -3.55 10.52 -8.28
CA PRO A 548 -2.99 9.27 -8.77
C PRO A 548 -3.94 8.58 -9.75
N GLN A 549 -3.44 8.30 -10.96
CA GLN A 549 -4.22 7.57 -11.97
C GLN A 549 -4.11 6.07 -11.74
N LEU A 550 -4.69 5.60 -10.63
CA LEU A 550 -4.71 4.20 -10.25
C LEU A 550 -6.08 3.58 -10.44
N ALA A 551 -6.13 2.28 -10.69
CA ALA A 551 -7.38 1.51 -10.72
C ALA A 551 -7.22 0.18 -9.96
N LEU A 552 -8.15 -0.11 -9.05
CA LEU A 552 -8.27 -1.43 -8.44
C LEU A 552 -9.09 -2.34 -9.38
N THR A 553 -8.40 -3.15 -10.18
CA THR A 553 -9.01 -3.92 -11.26
C THR A 553 -9.45 -5.32 -10.83
N ASP A 554 -8.70 -5.95 -9.91
CA ASP A 554 -8.90 -7.36 -9.57
C ASP A 554 -8.82 -7.61 -8.06
N VAL A 555 -9.59 -8.59 -7.58
CA VAL A 555 -9.42 -9.20 -6.26
C VAL A 555 -9.19 -10.70 -6.47
N LEU A 556 -7.94 -11.12 -6.34
CA LEU A 556 -7.48 -12.48 -6.57
C LEU A 556 -7.43 -13.27 -5.27
N ASP A 557 -7.75 -14.56 -5.35
CA ASP A 557 -7.71 -15.54 -4.27
C ASP A 557 -8.32 -15.06 -2.92
N PRO A 558 -9.55 -14.52 -2.90
CA PRO A 558 -10.15 -14.07 -1.65
C PRO A 558 -10.52 -15.26 -0.75
N ASP A 559 -9.86 -15.38 0.40
CA ASP A 559 -10.29 -16.23 1.53
C ASP A 559 -10.66 -15.34 2.71
N LEU A 560 -11.83 -14.71 2.60
CA LEU A 560 -12.41 -13.85 3.64
C LEU A 560 -13.22 -14.71 4.60
N ARG A 561 -12.75 -14.88 5.84
CA ARG A 561 -13.40 -15.69 6.86
C ARG A 561 -13.73 -14.87 8.09
N GLY A 562 -15.00 -14.88 8.46
CA GLY A 562 -15.50 -14.06 9.56
C GLY A 562 -14.78 -14.36 10.87
N TYR A 563 -14.39 -13.30 11.58
CA TYR A 563 -13.68 -13.32 12.87
C TYR A 563 -12.43 -14.19 12.89
N SER A 564 -11.80 -14.38 11.74
CA SER A 564 -10.65 -15.28 11.54
C SER A 564 -9.58 -14.63 10.68
N LYS A 565 -8.38 -15.25 10.68
CA LYS A 565 -7.33 -14.95 9.70
C LYS A 565 -7.93 -15.08 8.30
N SER A 566 -7.71 -14.06 7.48
CA SER A 566 -8.21 -13.96 6.12
C SER A 566 -7.11 -13.43 5.20
N SER A 567 -7.27 -13.60 3.90
CA SER A 567 -6.35 -13.05 2.91
C SER A 567 -7.01 -12.79 1.58
N LEU A 568 -6.42 -11.88 0.81
CA LEU A 568 -6.73 -11.66 -0.60
C LEU A 568 -5.53 -11.01 -1.28
N THR A 569 -5.54 -10.93 -2.61
CA THR A 569 -4.53 -10.20 -3.39
C THR A 569 -5.21 -9.17 -4.27
N LEU A 570 -4.74 -7.93 -4.25
CA LEU A 570 -5.34 -6.82 -5.00
C LEU A 570 -4.54 -6.56 -6.27
N GLY A 571 -5.20 -6.56 -7.43
CA GLY A 571 -4.63 -6.11 -8.71
C GLY A 571 -4.83 -4.61 -8.86
N ILE A 572 -3.74 -3.84 -8.81
CA ILE A 572 -3.76 -2.39 -8.95
C ILE A 572 -3.01 -1.99 -10.22
N ASP A 573 -3.68 -1.28 -11.11
CA ASP A 573 -3.10 -0.70 -12.32
C ASP A 573 -2.63 0.72 -12.05
N ASN A 574 -1.40 1.04 -12.46
CA ASN A 574 -0.94 2.43 -12.62
C ASN A 574 -1.05 2.84 -14.08
N LEU A 575 -2.04 3.70 -14.37
CA LEU A 575 -2.36 4.18 -15.71
C LEU A 575 -1.50 5.38 -16.13
N SER A 576 -0.74 5.95 -15.19
CA SER A 576 0.10 7.12 -15.44
C SER A 576 1.44 6.75 -16.08
N LYS A 577 2.16 7.78 -16.57
CA LYS A 577 3.53 7.67 -17.07
C LYS A 577 4.57 7.68 -15.94
N GLU A 578 4.16 7.86 -14.69
CA GLU A 578 5.07 8.02 -13.55
C GLU A 578 4.99 6.81 -12.62
N GLU A 579 6.11 6.47 -11.96
CA GLU A 579 6.05 5.56 -10.83
C GLU A 579 5.34 6.24 -9.66
N TYR A 580 4.52 5.49 -8.95
CA TYR A 580 3.72 6.02 -7.86
C TYR A 580 3.81 5.13 -6.64
N TYR A 581 4.45 5.63 -5.58
CA TYR A 581 4.50 4.95 -4.31
C TYR A 581 3.38 5.46 -3.40
N SER A 582 2.59 4.54 -2.83
CA SER A 582 1.52 4.92 -1.91
C SER A 582 1.30 3.90 -0.81
N THR A 583 0.64 4.38 0.23
CA THR A 583 0.10 3.58 1.32
C THR A 583 -1.41 3.73 1.30
N TRP A 584 -2.12 2.62 1.29
CA TRP A 584 -3.57 2.57 1.36
C TRP A 584 -4.04 1.96 2.66
N THR A 585 -5.10 2.53 3.23
CA THR A 585 -5.95 1.81 4.18
C THR A 585 -7.01 1.06 3.38
N CYS A 586 -7.09 -0.24 3.60
CA CYS A 586 -8.04 -1.13 2.97
C CYS A 586 -9.29 -1.28 3.83
N TYR A 587 -10.45 -1.11 3.20
CA TYR A 587 -11.77 -1.23 3.79
C TYR A 587 -12.58 -2.29 3.05
N PHE A 588 -13.44 -2.98 3.79
CA PHE A 588 -14.57 -3.72 3.25
C PHE A 588 -15.81 -2.84 3.34
N GLU A 589 -16.43 -2.53 2.20
CA GLU A 589 -17.70 -1.82 2.10
C GLU A 589 -18.84 -2.85 2.06
N ASP A 590 -19.68 -2.90 3.10
CA ASP A 590 -20.81 -3.82 3.14
C ASP A 590 -21.98 -3.39 2.22
N MET A 591 -23.03 -4.22 2.12
CA MET A 591 -24.20 -3.92 1.27
C MET A 591 -24.99 -2.67 1.68
N LYS A 592 -24.78 -2.12 2.88
CA LYS A 592 -25.38 -0.86 3.36
C LYS A 592 -24.45 0.35 3.14
N GLY A 593 -23.20 0.11 2.70
CA GLY A 593 -22.17 1.13 2.53
C GLY A 593 -21.36 1.43 3.79
N ASP A 594 -21.52 0.63 4.85
CA ASP A 594 -20.74 0.79 6.07
C ASP A 594 -19.30 0.29 5.81
N LEU A 595 -18.29 1.12 6.14
CA LEU A 595 -16.88 0.83 5.87
C LEU A 595 -16.19 0.21 7.08
N THR A 596 -15.68 -1.01 6.90
CA THR A 596 -14.92 -1.71 7.94
C THR A 596 -13.43 -1.76 7.56
N PRO A 597 -12.51 -1.17 8.34
CA PRO A 597 -11.08 -1.28 8.05
C PRO A 597 -10.62 -2.73 8.23
N ILE A 598 -9.96 -3.29 7.22
CA ILE A 598 -9.49 -4.69 7.21
C ILE A 598 -7.97 -4.83 7.14
N GLY A 599 -7.25 -3.73 6.89
CA GLY A 599 -5.79 -3.68 6.94
C GLY A 599 -5.22 -2.47 6.21
N SER A 600 -3.90 -2.41 6.10
CA SER A 600 -3.20 -1.42 5.30
C SER A 600 -2.20 -2.12 4.39
N LEU A 601 -1.93 -1.54 3.22
CA LEU A 601 -0.94 -2.02 2.27
C LEU A 601 -0.17 -0.84 1.69
N SER A 602 1.06 -1.09 1.27
CA SER A 602 1.87 -0.10 0.58
C SER A 602 2.57 -0.77 -0.59
N ALA A 603 2.71 -0.05 -1.70
CA ALA A 603 3.42 -0.59 -2.85
C ALA A 603 3.93 0.53 -3.77
N LEU A 604 5.11 0.31 -4.35
CA LEU A 604 5.62 1.09 -5.47
C LEU A 604 4.94 0.62 -6.76
N MET A 605 4.14 1.48 -7.36
CA MET A 605 3.45 1.22 -8.61
C MET A 605 4.27 1.67 -9.81
N SER A 606 4.82 0.73 -10.58
CA SER A 606 5.56 1.07 -11.80
C SER A 606 4.62 1.65 -12.86
N ALA A 607 5.08 2.67 -13.57
CA ALA A 607 4.32 3.32 -14.63
C ALA A 607 3.78 2.31 -15.66
N GLN A 608 2.51 2.46 -16.06
CA GLN A 608 1.84 1.66 -17.09
C GLN A 608 1.84 0.15 -16.84
N LYS A 609 1.89 -0.28 -15.58
CA LYS A 609 1.88 -1.70 -15.19
C LYS A 609 0.80 -1.99 -14.16
N GLN A 610 0.30 -3.24 -14.23
CA GLN A 610 -0.47 -3.85 -13.17
C GLN A 610 0.47 -4.47 -12.14
N GLN A 611 0.16 -4.31 -10.86
CA GLN A 611 0.84 -4.99 -9.77
C GLN A 611 -0.15 -5.67 -8.84
N GLN A 612 0.24 -6.86 -8.41
CA GLN A 612 -0.51 -7.63 -7.41
C GLN A 612 0.06 -7.33 -6.03
N VAL A 613 -0.80 -6.89 -5.12
CA VAL A 613 -0.45 -6.51 -3.76
C VAL A 613 -1.22 -7.41 -2.78
N PRO A 614 -0.56 -8.38 -2.12
CA PRO A 614 -1.22 -9.28 -1.19
C PRO A 614 -1.58 -8.55 0.10
N LEU A 615 -2.78 -8.84 0.63
CA LEU A 615 -3.26 -8.35 1.92
C LEU A 615 -3.56 -9.54 2.84
N LYS A 616 -2.82 -9.62 3.95
CA LYS A 616 -3.10 -10.55 5.04
C LYS A 616 -3.89 -9.83 6.13
N ILE A 617 -4.96 -10.44 6.57
CA ILE A 617 -5.87 -9.90 7.58
C ILE A 617 -5.75 -10.81 8.80
N SER A 618 -5.20 -10.31 9.89
CA SER A 618 -4.98 -11.09 11.13
C SER A 618 -6.30 -11.62 11.69
N LYS A 619 -7.34 -10.81 11.62
CA LYS A 619 -8.68 -11.11 12.10
C LYS A 619 -9.68 -10.23 11.36
N LEU A 620 -10.52 -10.83 10.52
CA LEU A 620 -11.54 -10.09 9.78
C LEU A 620 -12.74 -9.79 10.71
N PRO A 621 -13.04 -8.52 11.03
CA PRO A 621 -14.06 -8.19 12.04
C PRO A 621 -15.48 -8.13 11.44
N LEU A 622 -15.83 -9.14 10.62
CA LEU A 622 -17.12 -9.24 9.94
C LEU A 622 -17.75 -10.62 10.14
N PRO A 623 -19.09 -10.72 10.22
CA PRO A 623 -19.76 -12.02 10.28
C PRO A 623 -19.78 -12.71 8.90
N ALA A 624 -19.91 -14.04 8.93
CA ALA A 624 -20.15 -14.82 7.73
C ALA A 624 -21.47 -14.43 7.04
N GLY A 625 -21.50 -14.51 5.71
CA GLY A 625 -22.61 -14.07 4.86
C GLY A 625 -22.60 -12.57 4.55
N THR A 626 -21.72 -11.78 5.17
CA THR A 626 -21.56 -10.36 4.81
C THR A 626 -21.06 -10.25 3.38
N LYS A 627 -21.79 -9.53 2.52
CA LYS A 627 -21.39 -9.26 1.13
C LYS A 627 -20.92 -7.83 0.98
N GLY A 628 -20.00 -7.59 0.06
CA GLY A 628 -19.39 -6.27 -0.08
C GLY A 628 -18.32 -6.13 -1.14
N ASN A 629 -17.69 -4.97 -1.19
CA ASN A 629 -16.60 -4.64 -2.11
C ASN A 629 -15.37 -4.17 -1.32
N ILE A 630 -14.20 -4.21 -1.94
CA ILE A 630 -12.97 -3.66 -1.37
C ILE A 630 -12.83 -2.20 -1.78
N ILE A 631 -12.50 -1.35 -0.81
CA ILE A 631 -12.14 0.04 -1.03
C ILE A 631 -10.74 0.30 -0.48
N LEU A 632 -9.87 0.88 -1.30
CA LEU A 632 -8.59 1.43 -0.88
C LEU A 632 -8.72 2.93 -0.75
N LYS A 633 -8.27 3.48 0.38
CA LYS A 633 -8.14 4.93 0.56
C LYS A 633 -6.69 5.28 0.75
N GLY A 634 -6.18 6.19 -0.08
CA GLY A 634 -4.83 6.73 0.00
C GLY A 634 -4.86 8.25 -0.01
N THR A 635 -3.68 8.85 0.15
CA THR A 635 -3.50 10.30 0.07
C THR A 635 -2.46 10.66 -1.00
N TYR A 636 -2.59 11.87 -1.53
CA TYR A 636 -1.60 12.50 -2.41
C TYR A 636 -1.48 13.98 -2.05
N LEU A 637 -0.39 14.62 -2.44
CA LEU A 637 -0.22 16.07 -2.24
C LEU A 637 -0.88 16.83 -3.39
N ASP A 638 -1.81 17.72 -3.05
CA ASP A 638 -2.48 18.58 -4.01
C ASP A 638 -1.62 19.78 -4.45
N GLU A 639 -2.17 20.58 -5.36
CA GLU A 639 -1.51 21.76 -5.93
C GLU A 639 -1.21 22.86 -4.90
N ALA A 640 -1.85 22.78 -3.73
CA ALA A 640 -1.64 23.67 -2.60
C ALA A 640 -0.70 23.07 -1.54
N GLY A 641 -0.16 21.87 -1.78
CA GLY A 641 0.76 21.17 -0.90
C GLY A 641 0.08 20.54 0.32
N PHE A 642 -1.24 20.32 0.27
CA PHE A 642 -1.99 19.63 1.31
C PHE A 642 -2.28 18.18 0.92
N ASP A 643 -2.37 17.31 1.92
CA ASP A 643 -2.85 15.95 1.72
C ASP A 643 -4.31 15.97 1.26
N SER A 644 -4.54 15.41 0.08
CA SER A 644 -5.85 15.16 -0.50
C SER A 644 -6.10 13.65 -0.57
N ASP A 645 -7.31 13.25 -0.18
CA ASP A 645 -7.73 11.85 -0.20
C ASP A 645 -8.14 11.42 -1.62
N TYR A 646 -7.85 10.16 -1.96
CA TYR A 646 -8.44 9.50 -3.11
C TYR A 646 -8.86 8.07 -2.72
N SER A 647 -9.77 7.48 -3.49
CA SER A 647 -10.25 6.13 -3.23
C SER A 647 -10.39 5.28 -4.48
N LEU A 648 -9.96 4.02 -4.37
CA LEU A 648 -10.12 3.00 -5.39
C LEU A 648 -11.14 1.98 -4.89
N ARG A 649 -12.03 1.48 -5.75
CA ARG A 649 -13.05 0.51 -5.37
C ARG A 649 -13.04 -0.68 -6.33
N SER A 650 -13.10 -1.90 -5.79
CA SER A 650 -13.21 -3.11 -6.60
C SER A 650 -14.57 -3.19 -7.29
N SER A 651 -14.60 -3.65 -8.53
CA SER A 651 -15.85 -4.02 -9.21
C SER A 651 -16.42 -5.33 -8.68
N GLN A 652 -15.56 -6.27 -8.27
CA GLN A 652 -15.95 -7.57 -7.76
C GLN A 652 -16.62 -7.48 -6.39
N ARG A 653 -17.85 -8.02 -6.29
CA ARG A 653 -18.56 -8.27 -5.03
C ARG A 653 -18.04 -9.57 -4.40
N LEU A 654 -17.69 -9.50 -3.12
CA LEU A 654 -17.16 -10.58 -2.29
C LEU A 654 -18.15 -10.99 -1.21
N GLU A 655 -18.00 -12.21 -0.70
CA GLU A 655 -18.77 -12.73 0.44
C GLU A 655 -17.83 -13.26 1.52
N VAL A 656 -18.13 -12.93 2.78
CA VAL A 656 -17.41 -13.42 3.95
C VAL A 656 -17.87 -14.84 4.28
N LEU A 657 -16.94 -15.79 4.26
CA LEU A 657 -17.17 -17.19 4.56
C LEU A 657 -17.19 -17.46 6.07
N PRO A 658 -17.78 -18.60 6.51
CA PRO A 658 -17.69 -19.06 7.89
C PRO A 658 -16.25 -19.28 8.37
N SER A 659 -16.02 -19.00 9.66
CA SER A 659 -14.79 -19.36 10.37
C SER A 659 -14.55 -20.87 10.33
N GLN A 660 -13.28 -21.28 10.27
CA GLN A 660 -12.88 -22.69 10.40
C GLN A 660 -12.56 -23.12 11.85
N ARG A 661 -12.49 -22.17 12.80
CA ARG A 661 -12.13 -22.41 14.20
C ARG A 661 -13.11 -21.72 15.15
N SER A 662 -13.05 -22.08 16.44
CA SER A 662 -13.79 -21.38 17.49
C SER A 662 -13.46 -19.89 17.47
N ILE A 663 -14.50 -19.07 17.50
CA ILE A 663 -14.42 -17.61 17.38
C ILE A 663 -14.18 -17.01 18.77
N SER A 664 -13.25 -16.07 18.87
CA SER A 664 -13.10 -15.20 20.03
C SER A 664 -13.16 -13.76 19.53
N ALA A 665 -14.37 -13.21 19.41
CA ALA A 665 -14.61 -11.87 18.88
C ALA A 665 -15.87 -11.27 19.48
N ALA A 666 -15.88 -9.96 19.71
CA ALA A 666 -17.08 -9.22 20.02
C ALA A 666 -17.35 -8.16 18.94
N THR A 667 -18.64 -7.94 18.65
CA THR A 667 -19.10 -6.95 17.69
C THR A 667 -19.67 -5.73 18.39
N LEU A 668 -19.59 -4.58 17.73
CA LEU A 668 -20.19 -3.34 18.18
C LEU A 668 -21.26 -2.88 17.18
N LYS A 669 -22.48 -2.65 17.66
CA LYS A 669 -23.62 -2.13 16.86
C LYS A 669 -24.10 -0.80 17.43
N CYS A 670 -24.26 0.21 16.58
CA CYS A 670 -24.85 1.49 16.96
C CYS A 670 -26.37 1.37 17.03
N LEU A 671 -26.97 1.67 18.18
CA LEU A 671 -28.43 1.72 18.38
C LEU A 671 -28.98 3.16 18.44
N ALA A 672 -28.10 4.16 18.50
CA ALA A 672 -28.47 5.57 18.48
C ALA A 672 -29.26 5.94 17.21
N ARG A 673 -30.17 6.91 17.34
CA ARG A 673 -30.98 7.41 16.21
C ARG A 673 -30.08 8.00 15.14
N ARG A 674 -30.35 7.64 13.89
CA ARG A 674 -29.61 8.10 12.73
C ARG A 674 -30.52 8.90 11.81
N SER A 675 -29.96 9.93 11.20
CA SER A 675 -30.60 10.73 10.17
C SER A 675 -30.75 9.95 8.86
N LEU A 676 -31.48 10.53 7.89
CA LEU A 676 -31.62 9.99 6.53
C LEU A 676 -30.25 9.67 5.87
N ARG A 677 -29.19 10.41 6.22
CA ARG A 677 -27.81 10.21 5.69
C ARG A 677 -26.92 9.36 6.61
N GLY A 678 -27.46 8.78 7.68
CA GLY A 678 -26.74 7.87 8.57
C GLY A 678 -25.94 8.51 9.68
N ALA A 679 -25.89 9.84 9.78
CA ALA A 679 -25.26 10.52 10.93
C ALA A 679 -26.08 10.29 12.21
N ILE A 680 -25.41 10.06 13.34
CA ILE A 680 -26.05 10.03 14.65
C ILE A 680 -26.70 11.39 14.90
N GLU A 681 -27.98 11.37 15.25
CA GLU A 681 -28.70 12.58 15.62
C GLU A 681 -28.41 12.92 17.08
N TYR A 682 -28.06 14.18 17.31
CA TYR A 682 -27.90 14.78 18.62
C TYR A 682 -28.92 15.89 18.79
N THR A 683 -29.63 15.88 19.92
CA THR A 683 -30.49 16.99 20.34
C THR A 683 -29.97 17.56 21.67
N PRO A 684 -29.97 18.89 21.87
CA PRO A 684 -29.56 19.47 23.15
C PRO A 684 -30.36 18.88 24.33
N GLY A 685 -29.65 18.38 25.34
CA GLY A 685 -30.26 17.71 26.50
C GLY A 685 -30.44 16.19 26.36
N MET A 686 -29.97 15.59 25.27
CA MET A 686 -29.85 14.13 25.13
C MET A 686 -28.95 13.54 26.22
N THR A 687 -29.40 12.47 26.87
CA THR A 687 -28.70 11.82 28.00
C THR A 687 -28.17 10.43 27.69
N SER A 688 -28.46 9.88 26.51
CA SER A 688 -27.97 8.56 26.11
C SER A 688 -27.81 8.43 24.61
N MET A 689 -26.68 7.87 24.18
CA MET A 689 -26.41 7.32 22.85
C MET A 689 -26.04 5.84 23.02
N ASP A 690 -26.91 4.96 22.54
CA ASP A 690 -26.86 3.54 22.88
C ASP A 690 -26.07 2.73 21.84
N PHE A 691 -25.31 1.77 22.34
CA PHE A 691 -24.53 0.80 21.58
C PHE A 691 -24.77 -0.59 22.14
N GLU A 692 -24.73 -1.60 21.29
CA GLU A 692 -24.80 -3.01 21.67
C GLU A 692 -23.47 -3.69 21.38
N ILE A 693 -22.98 -4.43 22.37
CA ILE A 693 -21.77 -5.24 22.30
C ILE A 693 -22.22 -6.70 22.38
N THR A 694 -21.83 -7.52 21.41
CA THR A 694 -22.22 -8.94 21.36
C THR A 694 -21.00 -9.81 21.24
N ASN A 695 -20.84 -10.78 22.15
CA ASN A 695 -19.83 -11.82 22.03
C ASN A 695 -20.26 -12.82 20.95
N GLN A 696 -19.46 -12.96 19.89
CA GLN A 696 -19.71 -13.91 18.80
C GLN A 696 -19.08 -15.27 19.06
N GLY A 697 -18.36 -15.42 20.17
CA GLY A 697 -17.64 -16.62 20.53
C GLY A 697 -18.46 -17.64 21.31
N ASP A 698 -18.02 -18.89 21.23
CA ASP A 698 -18.60 -20.03 21.96
C ASP A 698 -18.16 -20.09 23.44
N GLN A 699 -17.34 -19.12 23.89
CA GLN A 699 -16.81 -19.03 25.24
C GLN A 699 -17.12 -17.67 25.86
N THR A 700 -17.33 -17.66 27.18
CA THR A 700 -17.44 -16.43 27.96
C THR A 700 -16.14 -15.63 27.90
N ARG A 701 -16.28 -14.32 27.76
CA ARG A 701 -15.17 -13.38 27.63
C ARG A 701 -14.97 -12.64 28.95
N SER A 702 -13.82 -12.87 29.58
CA SER A 702 -13.53 -12.35 30.92
C SER A 702 -13.50 -10.83 30.95
N TYR A 703 -12.89 -10.17 29.96
CA TYR A 703 -12.74 -8.72 29.92
C TYR A 703 -12.82 -8.18 28.50
N VAL A 704 -13.65 -7.16 28.27
CA VAL A 704 -13.70 -6.40 27.01
C VAL A 704 -13.80 -4.92 27.34
N VAL A 705 -13.00 -4.08 26.69
CA VAL A 705 -13.05 -2.63 26.89
C VAL A 705 -13.67 -1.94 25.70
N LEU A 706 -14.61 -1.03 25.97
CA LEU A 706 -15.08 -0.05 25.01
C LEU A 706 -14.49 1.31 25.35
N ASP A 707 -13.81 1.94 24.41
CA ASP A 707 -13.39 3.33 24.49
C ASP A 707 -14.10 4.16 23.42
N TRP A 708 -14.36 5.42 23.71
CA TRP A 708 -14.97 6.34 22.77
C TRP A 708 -14.34 7.73 22.85
N ALA A 709 -14.36 8.43 21.72
CA ALA A 709 -13.86 9.78 21.57
C ALA A 709 -14.80 10.62 20.72
N LEU A 710 -15.21 11.77 21.24
CA LEU A 710 -15.88 12.81 20.47
C LEU A 710 -14.81 13.66 19.77
N LEU A 711 -14.87 13.67 18.44
CA LEU A 711 -13.92 14.34 17.57
C LEU A 711 -14.59 15.52 16.87
N GLN A 712 -13.89 16.65 16.78
CA GLN A 712 -14.28 17.82 16.01
C GLN A 712 -13.33 18.00 14.83
N LEU A 713 -13.86 18.05 13.61
CA LEU A 713 -13.07 18.39 12.42
C LEU A 713 -13.04 19.91 12.23
N ALA A 714 -11.85 20.50 12.22
CA ALA A 714 -11.63 21.91 11.94
C ALA A 714 -10.24 22.14 11.32
N ASN A 715 -10.11 23.10 10.39
CA ASN A 715 -8.82 23.55 9.84
C ASN A 715 -7.91 22.41 9.31
N GLY A 716 -8.49 21.37 8.68
CA GLY A 716 -7.72 20.21 8.20
C GLY A 716 -7.25 19.24 9.29
N GLY A 717 -7.55 19.52 10.57
CA GLY A 717 -7.20 18.68 11.72
C GLY A 717 -8.42 18.09 12.42
N THR A 718 -8.16 17.06 13.24
CA THR A 718 -9.15 16.42 14.10
C THR A 718 -8.81 16.69 15.56
N TYR A 719 -9.72 17.32 16.30
CA TYR A 719 -9.52 17.71 17.69
C TYR A 719 -10.35 16.83 18.62
N LEU A 720 -9.73 16.28 19.67
CA LEU A 720 -10.43 15.55 20.73
C LEU A 720 -11.19 16.54 21.61
N ARG A 721 -12.51 16.33 21.75
CA ARG A 721 -13.39 17.17 22.58
C ARG A 721 -13.77 16.50 23.89
N SER A 722 -14.04 15.20 23.82
CA SER A 722 -14.36 14.38 24.99
C SER A 722 -13.96 12.94 24.71
N LYS A 723 -13.76 12.16 25.77
CA LYS A 723 -13.52 10.72 25.68
C LYS A 723 -14.09 10.02 26.90
N GLY A 724 -14.37 8.74 26.75
CA GLY A 724 -14.74 7.88 27.84
C GLY A 724 -14.35 6.44 27.57
N GLN A 725 -14.54 5.62 28.60
CA GLN A 725 -14.17 4.23 28.58
C GLN A 725 -15.05 3.44 29.54
N ASN A 726 -15.33 2.18 29.19
CA ASN A 726 -15.98 1.22 30.06
C ASN A 726 -15.37 -0.17 29.89
N LEU A 727 -15.24 -0.91 31.00
CA LEU A 727 -14.80 -2.30 31.04
C LEU A 727 -16.01 -3.21 31.29
N PHE A 728 -16.23 -4.18 30.42
CA PHE A 728 -17.22 -5.24 30.57
C PHE A 728 -16.54 -6.51 31.07
N LYS A 729 -17.16 -7.17 32.05
CA LYS A 729 -16.66 -8.40 32.65
C LYS A 729 -17.62 -9.55 32.36
N ASP A 730 -17.07 -10.74 32.15
CA ASP A 730 -17.81 -11.99 32.03
C ASP A 730 -18.94 -11.95 30.98
N LEU A 731 -18.66 -11.43 29.79
CA LEU A 731 -19.61 -11.40 28.68
C LEU A 731 -19.84 -12.83 28.16
N GLU A 732 -21.01 -13.40 28.45
CA GLU A 732 -21.36 -14.79 28.13
C GLU A 732 -21.17 -15.13 26.65
N ALA A 733 -20.93 -16.41 26.35
CA ALA A 733 -20.92 -16.92 24.98
C ALA A 733 -22.23 -16.56 24.26
N HIS A 734 -22.14 -15.96 23.07
CA HIS A 734 -23.31 -15.45 22.32
C HIS A 734 -24.16 -14.38 23.06
N GLY A 735 -23.67 -13.86 24.18
CA GLY A 735 -24.34 -12.85 25.00
C GLY A 735 -24.15 -11.43 24.48
N SER A 736 -25.14 -10.56 24.74
CA SER A 736 -25.08 -9.14 24.40
C SER A 736 -25.23 -8.25 25.64
N VAL A 737 -24.61 -7.07 25.60
CA VAL A 737 -24.73 -6.02 26.60
C VAL A 737 -24.88 -4.66 25.93
N GLN A 738 -25.73 -3.79 26.49
CA GLN A 738 -25.88 -2.43 26.01
C GLN A 738 -25.02 -1.45 26.82
N TYR A 739 -24.50 -0.45 26.11
CA TYR A 739 -23.72 0.65 26.69
C TYR A 739 -24.23 1.98 26.15
N SER A 740 -24.46 2.92 27.06
CA SER A 740 -24.91 4.27 26.72
C SER A 740 -23.81 5.28 26.99
N ILE A 741 -23.46 6.05 25.97
CA ILE A 741 -22.65 7.26 26.15
C ILE A 741 -23.59 8.38 26.57
N ASP A 742 -23.27 9.11 27.63
CA ASP A 742 -24.07 10.26 28.09
C ASP A 742 -23.55 11.57 27.45
N PRO A 743 -24.25 12.14 26.46
CA PRO A 743 -23.83 13.37 25.79
C PRO A 743 -24.10 14.63 26.62
N SER A 744 -24.83 14.54 27.73
CA SER A 744 -25.13 15.71 28.58
C SER A 744 -23.88 16.29 29.25
N LEU A 745 -22.82 15.47 29.34
CA LEU A 745 -21.51 15.86 29.86
C LEU A 745 -20.61 16.51 28.80
N TRP A 746 -21.03 16.54 27.53
CA TRP A 746 -20.25 17.16 26.47
C TRP A 746 -20.38 18.69 26.53
N GLU A 747 -19.29 19.40 26.19
CA GLU A 747 -19.40 20.81 25.87
C GLU A 747 -20.39 21.00 24.71
N SER A 748 -21.20 22.06 24.77
CA SER A 748 -22.17 22.38 23.72
C SER A 748 -21.52 22.34 22.34
N MET A 749 -22.12 21.57 21.42
CA MET A 749 -21.64 21.52 20.04
C MET A 749 -21.85 22.85 19.34
N ILE A 750 -20.83 23.28 18.60
CA ILE A 750 -20.80 24.57 17.91
C ILE A 750 -21.49 24.40 16.56
N GLU A 751 -22.49 25.24 16.31
CA GLU A 751 -23.22 25.26 15.03
C GLU A 751 -22.26 25.49 13.84
N GLY A 752 -22.48 24.74 12.75
CA GLY A 752 -21.64 24.80 11.54
C GLY A 752 -20.31 24.05 11.63
N LYS A 753 -19.96 23.42 12.75
CA LYS A 753 -18.78 22.54 12.87
C LYS A 753 -19.17 21.08 12.64
N LYS A 754 -18.21 20.31 12.10
CA LYS A 754 -18.38 18.86 11.86
C LYS A 754 -17.88 18.07 13.06
N TYR A 755 -18.71 17.16 13.55
CA TYR A 755 -18.39 16.27 14.66
C TYR A 755 -18.49 14.81 14.23
N SER A 756 -17.71 13.94 14.88
CA SER A 756 -17.79 12.50 14.71
C SER A 756 -17.50 11.79 16.02
N LEU A 757 -18.19 10.68 16.24
CA LEU A 757 -17.98 9.80 17.39
C LEU A 757 -17.19 8.58 16.93
N LEU A 758 -15.99 8.44 17.49
CA LEU A 758 -15.18 7.24 17.35
C LEU A 758 -15.48 6.33 18.53
N VAL A 759 -15.87 5.09 18.27
CA VAL A 759 -16.11 4.05 19.29
C VAL A 759 -15.30 2.82 18.94
N ARG A 760 -14.57 2.29 19.90
CA ARG A 760 -13.65 1.16 19.74
C ARG A 760 -13.93 0.10 20.78
N LEU A 761 -13.79 -1.15 20.37
CA LEU A 761 -13.88 -2.32 21.23
C LEU A 761 -12.54 -3.06 21.16
N SER A 762 -11.96 -3.36 22.32
CA SER A 762 -10.66 -4.05 22.43
C SER A 762 -10.72 -5.17 23.47
N ASP A 763 -9.97 -6.24 23.22
CA ASP A 763 -9.73 -7.29 24.21
C ASP A 763 -8.85 -6.76 25.35
N VAL A 764 -8.86 -7.43 26.50
CA VAL A 764 -7.97 -7.12 27.61
C VAL A 764 -7.31 -8.40 28.11
N VAL A 765 -5.98 -8.37 28.16
CA VAL A 765 -5.17 -9.44 28.71
C VAL A 765 -4.80 -9.09 30.14
N GLU A 766 -5.12 -9.97 31.07
CA GLU A 766 -4.63 -9.90 32.46
C GLU A 766 -3.33 -10.69 32.55
N ASP A 767 -2.23 -10.03 32.90
CA ASP A 767 -0.94 -10.66 33.17
C ASP A 767 -0.37 -10.16 34.51
N ASP A 768 -0.07 -11.11 35.40
CA ASP A 768 0.38 -10.90 36.78
C ASP A 768 -0.46 -9.86 37.59
N GLY A 769 -1.78 -9.87 37.38
CA GLY A 769 -2.73 -8.96 38.04
C GLY A 769 -2.76 -7.53 37.48
N GLN A 770 -2.06 -7.27 36.37
CA GLN A 770 -2.17 -6.03 35.59
C GLN A 770 -2.94 -6.26 34.29
N PHE A 771 -3.76 -5.28 33.92
CA PHE A 771 -4.58 -5.32 32.71
C PHE A 771 -3.90 -4.57 31.57
N TYR A 772 -3.67 -5.25 30.45
CA TYR A 772 -3.11 -4.69 29.23
C TYR A 772 -4.15 -4.72 28.10
N TYR A 773 -4.18 -3.68 27.27
CA TYR A 773 -4.99 -3.71 26.06
C TYR A 773 -4.48 -4.82 25.14
N GLY A 774 -5.41 -5.71 24.77
CA GLY A 774 -5.21 -6.70 23.73
C GLY A 774 -5.49 -6.14 22.34
N GLU A 775 -5.82 -7.04 21.42
CA GLU A 775 -6.13 -6.69 20.03
C GLU A 775 -7.44 -5.87 19.94
N ARG A 776 -7.49 -4.91 19.02
CA ARG A 776 -8.72 -4.16 18.70
C ARG A 776 -9.64 -5.04 17.88
N GLU A 777 -10.88 -5.17 18.32
CA GLU A 777 -11.84 -6.10 17.72
C GLU A 777 -12.86 -5.43 16.82
N SER A 778 -13.23 -4.20 17.13
CA SER A 778 -14.20 -3.43 16.33
C SER A 778 -13.95 -1.94 16.48
N GLN A 779 -14.29 -1.19 15.44
CA GLN A 779 -14.21 0.27 15.43
C GLN A 779 -15.32 0.84 14.56
N LEU A 780 -16.03 1.84 15.09
CA LEU A 780 -17.01 2.65 14.36
C LEU A 780 -16.58 4.12 14.38
N ILE A 781 -16.70 4.80 13.25
CA ILE A 781 -16.55 6.25 13.14
C ILE A 781 -17.86 6.79 12.58
N LEU A 782 -18.63 7.48 13.42
CA LEU A 782 -20.00 7.86 13.12
C LEU A 782 -20.12 9.38 13.11
N PRO A 783 -20.47 10.03 11.99
CA PRO A 783 -20.69 11.47 11.98
C PRO A 783 -21.88 11.83 12.86
N ILE A 784 -21.84 13.00 13.48
CA ILE A 784 -22.93 13.52 14.32
C ILE A 784 -23.57 14.73 13.62
N VAL A 785 -24.90 14.79 13.66
CA VAL A 785 -25.70 15.93 13.20
C VAL A 785 -26.60 16.43 14.33
N THR A 786 -26.66 17.75 14.50
CA THR A 786 -27.56 18.37 15.47
C THR A 786 -28.97 18.50 14.88
N VAL A 787 -30.00 18.10 15.64
CA VAL A 787 -31.41 18.17 15.26
C VAL A 787 -32.26 18.74 16.40
N ASP A 788 -33.36 19.41 16.07
CA ASP A 788 -34.32 19.91 17.06
C ASP A 788 -35.08 18.77 17.75
N GLN A 789 -35.43 17.73 17.00
CA GLN A 789 -36.13 16.54 17.49
C GLN A 789 -35.56 15.29 16.81
N LEU A 790 -35.38 14.22 17.60
CA LEU A 790 -34.93 12.93 17.08
C LEU A 790 -35.96 12.33 16.11
N SER A 791 -35.45 11.81 15.00
CA SER A 791 -36.19 11.03 14.03
C SER A 791 -36.68 9.70 14.61
N PRO A 792 -37.73 9.08 14.02
CA PRO A 792 -38.12 7.72 14.35
C PRO A 792 -36.98 6.71 14.17
N ALA A 793 -37.05 5.60 14.90
CA ALA A 793 -36.10 4.49 14.71
C ALA A 793 -36.17 3.96 13.27
N ILE A 794 -35.02 3.59 12.71
CA ILE A 794 -34.94 2.84 11.46
C ILE A 794 -34.72 1.37 11.83
N ASP A 795 -35.42 0.48 11.14
CA ASP A 795 -35.10 -0.95 11.15
C ASP A 795 -33.98 -1.21 10.13
N GLU A 796 -32.76 -1.30 10.62
CA GLU A 796 -31.57 -1.42 9.79
C GLU A 796 -31.24 -2.85 9.35
N GLU A 797 -32.02 -3.84 9.81
CA GLU A 797 -31.92 -5.21 9.31
C GLU A 797 -32.46 -5.33 7.89
N HIS A 798 -33.38 -4.43 7.51
CA HIS A 798 -33.95 -4.38 6.18
C HIS A 798 -33.24 -3.39 5.27
N TYR A 799 -32.84 -3.81 4.08
CA TYR A 799 -32.26 -2.93 3.08
C TYR A 799 -32.31 -3.52 1.65
N VAL A 800 -32.16 -2.64 0.66
CA VAL A 800 -31.88 -2.98 -0.74
C VAL A 800 -30.61 -2.27 -1.17
N SER A 801 -29.75 -2.99 -1.90
CA SER A 801 -28.47 -2.47 -2.39
C SER A 801 -28.43 -2.49 -3.91
N LEU A 802 -27.89 -1.44 -4.51
CA LEU A 802 -27.86 -1.21 -5.94
C LEU A 802 -26.46 -0.81 -6.38
N GLU A 803 -25.97 -1.42 -7.45
CA GLU A 803 -24.67 -1.12 -8.05
C GLU A 803 -24.88 -0.32 -9.34
N LYS A 804 -24.10 0.75 -9.52
CA LYS A 804 -24.20 1.67 -10.67
C LYS A 804 -22.85 1.88 -11.35
N GLU A 805 -22.87 1.88 -12.67
CA GLU A 805 -21.67 2.10 -13.49
C GLU A 805 -21.89 3.22 -14.49
N PHE A 806 -21.10 4.29 -14.39
CA PHE A 806 -21.14 5.44 -15.29
C PHE A 806 -19.80 6.18 -15.32
N GLU A 807 -19.64 7.08 -16.30
CA GLU A 807 -18.45 7.93 -16.44
C GLU A 807 -18.56 9.22 -15.62
N ASN A 808 -19.75 9.83 -15.53
CA ASN A 808 -19.97 11.09 -14.82
C ASN A 808 -21.19 11.00 -13.89
N PRO A 809 -21.17 11.62 -12.69
CA PRO A 809 -22.33 11.70 -11.80
C PRO A 809 -23.57 12.22 -12.51
N TYR A 810 -24.71 11.61 -12.22
CA TYR A 810 -26.01 11.98 -12.77
C TYR A 810 -27.04 12.07 -11.65
N ILE A 811 -28.23 12.58 -11.99
CA ILE A 811 -29.31 12.79 -11.04
C ILE A 811 -30.26 11.60 -11.09
N LEU A 812 -30.68 11.12 -9.92
CA LEU A 812 -31.67 10.07 -9.79
C LEU A 812 -32.89 10.60 -9.03
N SER A 813 -34.06 10.08 -9.38
CA SER A 813 -35.34 10.29 -8.69
C SER A 813 -35.90 8.95 -8.21
N ALA A 814 -36.35 8.87 -6.95
CA ALA A 814 -37.11 7.72 -6.45
C ALA A 814 -38.29 8.10 -5.58
N GLN A 815 -39.33 7.28 -5.68
CA GLN A 815 -40.47 7.22 -4.77
C GLN A 815 -40.38 5.94 -3.94
N ILE A 816 -40.33 6.07 -2.61
CA ILE A 816 -40.16 4.96 -1.68
C ILE A 816 -41.31 4.99 -0.67
N ALA A 817 -42.22 4.02 -0.75
CA ALA A 817 -43.31 3.91 0.20
C ALA A 817 -42.84 3.15 1.44
N ALA A 818 -42.79 3.81 2.59
CA ALA A 818 -42.27 3.22 3.81
C ALA A 818 -43.21 3.51 5.00
N PRO A 819 -43.52 2.50 5.84
CA PRO A 819 -44.29 2.71 7.07
C PRO A 819 -43.50 3.50 8.13
N GLY A 820 -42.19 3.64 7.96
CA GLY A 820 -41.28 4.30 8.90
C GLY A 820 -40.23 5.17 8.24
N MET A 821 -39.15 5.44 8.98
CA MET A 821 -38.01 6.22 8.49
C MET A 821 -37.06 5.32 7.68
N ILE A 822 -36.40 5.89 6.67
CA ILE A 822 -35.41 5.20 5.83
C ILE A 822 -34.06 5.92 5.88
N ARG A 823 -32.96 5.20 5.69
CA ARG A 823 -31.62 5.77 5.45
C ARG A 823 -31.20 5.50 4.01
N ILE A 824 -30.43 6.40 3.44
CA ILE A 824 -29.81 6.23 2.12
C ILE A 824 -28.28 6.32 2.22
N TYR A 825 -27.60 5.53 1.41
CA TYR A 825 -26.16 5.55 1.20
C TYR A 825 -25.84 5.80 -0.28
N GLY A 826 -24.75 6.52 -0.58
CA GLY A 826 -24.31 6.80 -1.96
C GLY A 826 -25.27 7.68 -2.77
N TRP A 827 -26.06 8.52 -2.08
CA TRP A 827 -27.02 9.43 -2.69
C TRP A 827 -27.01 10.77 -1.96
N GLN A 828 -26.74 11.83 -2.70
CA GLN A 828 -26.74 13.22 -2.25
C GLN A 828 -28.05 13.91 -2.68
N PRO A 829 -29.08 13.90 -1.81
CA PRO A 829 -30.37 14.48 -2.15
C PRO A 829 -30.28 16.01 -2.26
N SER A 830 -30.82 16.53 -3.36
CA SER A 830 -31.02 17.96 -3.62
C SER A 830 -32.42 18.42 -3.20
N SER A 831 -33.42 17.54 -3.27
CA SER A 831 -34.74 17.74 -2.67
C SER A 831 -35.31 16.44 -2.14
N ILE A 832 -35.97 16.51 -0.98
CA ILE A 832 -36.68 15.39 -0.36
C ILE A 832 -38.05 15.90 0.09
N SER A 833 -39.10 15.14 -0.21
CA SER A 833 -40.41 15.32 0.43
C SER A 833 -40.94 13.99 0.94
N HIS A 834 -41.76 14.04 1.99
CA HIS A 834 -42.42 12.88 2.55
C HIS A 834 -43.90 13.21 2.74
N GLU A 835 -44.75 12.65 1.87
CA GLU A 835 -46.19 12.87 1.87
C GLU A 835 -46.92 11.53 1.76
N GLY A 836 -47.92 11.31 2.63
CA GLY A 836 -48.75 10.10 2.57
C GLY A 836 -48.00 8.77 2.77
N GLY A 837 -46.86 8.77 3.47
CA GLY A 837 -46.02 7.57 3.66
C GLY A 837 -45.06 7.27 2.51
N VAL A 838 -44.90 8.21 1.56
CA VAL A 838 -44.01 8.05 0.40
C VAL A 838 -42.92 9.12 0.43
N TYR A 839 -41.66 8.68 0.47
CA TYR A 839 -40.49 9.53 0.30
C TYR A 839 -40.25 9.76 -1.19
N LYS A 840 -40.22 11.03 -1.61
CA LYS A 840 -39.78 11.44 -2.94
C LYS A 840 -38.40 12.05 -2.82
N ILE A 841 -37.40 11.40 -3.40
CA ILE A 841 -35.99 11.78 -3.29
C ILE A 841 -35.48 12.12 -4.69
N TYR A 842 -34.86 13.29 -4.83
CA TYR A 842 -34.25 13.74 -6.08
C TYR A 842 -32.86 14.30 -5.78
N GLY A 843 -31.82 13.79 -6.45
CA GLY A 843 -30.46 14.28 -6.25
C GLY A 843 -29.38 13.42 -6.91
N ALA A 844 -28.13 13.88 -6.78
CA ALA A 844 -26.97 13.24 -7.40
C ALA A 844 -26.64 11.91 -6.70
N VAL A 845 -26.29 10.90 -7.49
CA VAL A 845 -25.83 9.60 -6.97
C VAL A 845 -24.36 9.38 -7.29
N ASP A 846 -23.66 8.75 -6.35
CA ASP A 846 -22.24 8.43 -6.50
C ASP A 846 -22.07 7.15 -7.34
N LYS A 847 -20.91 7.02 -8.00
CA LYS A 847 -20.57 5.80 -8.75
C LYS A 847 -20.40 4.63 -7.76
N GLY A 848 -20.83 3.44 -8.17
CA GLY A 848 -20.77 2.25 -7.34
C GLY A 848 -22.03 2.03 -6.52
N ARG A 849 -21.91 1.83 -5.21
CA ARG A 849 -23.01 1.38 -4.34
C ARG A 849 -23.95 2.49 -3.92
N THR A 850 -25.25 2.23 -4.03
CA THR A 850 -26.31 2.96 -3.31
C THR A 850 -27.13 1.95 -2.54
N ALA A 851 -27.43 2.24 -1.28
CA ALA A 851 -28.28 1.40 -0.45
C ALA A 851 -29.44 2.21 0.12
N ILE A 852 -30.61 1.58 0.19
CA ILE A 852 -31.81 2.09 0.85
C ILE A 852 -32.06 1.17 2.03
N ILE A 853 -31.93 1.70 3.24
CA ILE A 853 -31.99 0.99 4.51
C ILE A 853 -33.27 1.37 5.25
N GLY A 854 -33.98 0.40 5.79
CA GLY A 854 -35.29 0.54 6.38
C GLY A 854 -36.31 -0.41 5.73
N ALA A 855 -37.41 -0.66 6.44
CA ALA A 855 -38.53 -1.40 5.87
C ALA A 855 -39.36 -0.50 4.93
N PHE A 856 -39.61 -0.96 3.71
CA PHE A 856 -40.47 -0.28 2.73
C PHE A 856 -41.26 -1.29 1.89
N THR A 857 -42.41 -0.84 1.38
CA THR A 857 -43.37 -1.67 0.62
C THR A 857 -43.31 -1.41 -0.88
N SER A 858 -42.76 -0.28 -1.30
CA SER A 858 -42.60 0.07 -2.73
C SER A 858 -41.30 0.83 -2.97
N LEU A 859 -40.62 0.50 -4.08
CA LEU A 859 -39.43 1.19 -4.58
C LEU A 859 -39.58 1.48 -6.07
N VAL A 860 -39.75 2.75 -6.43
CA VAL A 860 -39.94 3.17 -7.83
C VAL A 860 -38.93 4.25 -8.17
N PHE A 861 -38.09 4.01 -9.17
CA PHE A 861 -37.22 5.07 -9.71
C PHE A 861 -37.96 5.86 -10.80
N ASP A 862 -38.24 7.13 -10.51
CA ASP A 862 -39.25 8.01 -11.14
C ASP A 862 -38.62 9.17 -11.94
N ASP A 863 -37.78 8.85 -12.90
CA ASP A 863 -37.34 9.81 -13.91
C ASP A 863 -37.70 9.23 -15.27
N GLU A 864 -38.60 9.82 -16.06
CA GLU A 864 -39.05 9.34 -17.37
C GLU A 864 -38.07 9.65 -18.52
N MET A 865 -37.07 10.50 -18.29
CA MET A 865 -36.25 11.08 -19.37
C MET A 865 -34.87 10.45 -19.51
N GLU A 866 -34.35 9.78 -18.47
CA GLU A 866 -32.95 9.31 -18.43
C GLU A 866 -32.79 7.80 -18.16
N ALA A 867 -31.62 7.26 -18.50
CA ALA A 867 -31.22 5.90 -18.12
C ALA A 867 -30.67 5.91 -16.69
N LYS A 868 -30.95 4.84 -15.94
CA LYS A 868 -30.64 4.74 -14.50
C LYS A 868 -29.27 4.15 -14.22
N GLU A 869 -28.55 3.63 -15.20
CA GLU A 869 -27.17 3.13 -15.05
C GLU A 869 -26.97 2.05 -13.96
N ILE A 870 -28.06 1.46 -13.43
CA ILE A 870 -28.02 0.37 -12.44
C ILE A 870 -27.64 -0.92 -13.16
N VAL A 871 -26.58 -1.59 -12.73
CA VAL A 871 -26.09 -2.85 -13.31
C VAL A 871 -26.40 -4.06 -12.44
N GLU A 872 -26.62 -3.86 -11.14
CA GLU A 872 -26.91 -4.92 -10.17
C GLU A 872 -27.87 -4.42 -9.08
N ALA A 873 -28.66 -5.33 -8.52
CA ALA A 873 -29.52 -5.08 -7.38
C ALA A 873 -29.65 -6.33 -6.49
N ASP A 874 -29.58 -6.14 -5.17
CA ASP A 874 -29.70 -7.20 -4.15
C ASP A 874 -30.85 -6.89 -3.18
N PHE A 875 -31.79 -7.84 -3.10
CA PHE A 875 -32.99 -7.80 -2.27
C PHE A 875 -32.95 -8.82 -1.12
N SER A 876 -31.81 -9.46 -0.85
CA SER A 876 -31.71 -10.56 0.13
C SER A 876 -32.13 -10.17 1.55
N HIS A 877 -32.01 -8.87 1.87
CA HIS A 877 -32.43 -8.27 3.13
C HIS A 877 -33.61 -7.30 2.95
N ALA A 878 -34.31 -7.32 1.82
CA ALA A 878 -35.48 -6.48 1.63
C ALA A 878 -36.60 -6.86 2.62
N SER A 879 -37.42 -5.89 2.99
CA SER A 879 -38.60 -6.14 3.83
C SER A 879 -39.48 -7.25 3.23
N PRO A 880 -39.97 -8.21 4.04
CA PRO A 880 -40.97 -9.18 3.59
C PRO A 880 -42.23 -8.51 3.01
N ASP A 881 -42.52 -7.28 3.42
CA ASP A 881 -43.67 -6.49 2.97
C ASP A 881 -43.43 -5.75 1.65
N LEU A 882 -42.25 -5.88 1.02
CA LEU A 882 -41.97 -5.29 -0.29
C LEU A 882 -42.89 -5.92 -1.35
N GLU A 883 -43.69 -5.08 -2.02
CA GLU A 883 -44.76 -5.48 -2.93
C GLU A 883 -44.57 -4.98 -4.35
N HIS A 884 -43.92 -3.83 -4.52
CA HIS A 884 -43.74 -3.20 -5.82
C HIS A 884 -42.32 -2.67 -6.01
N VAL A 885 -41.71 -3.02 -7.14
CA VAL A 885 -40.38 -2.54 -7.53
C VAL A 885 -40.41 -2.11 -9.00
N SER A 886 -39.84 -0.94 -9.32
CA SER A 886 -39.59 -0.54 -10.71
C SER A 886 -38.13 -0.18 -10.93
N LEU A 887 -37.46 -1.00 -11.74
CA LEU A 887 -36.06 -0.86 -12.14
C LEU A 887 -35.90 -0.73 -13.67
N CYS A 888 -36.96 -0.37 -14.39
CA CYS A 888 -36.91 -0.11 -15.84
C CYS A 888 -35.86 0.96 -16.20
N ARG A 889 -35.33 0.89 -17.43
CA ARG A 889 -34.26 1.76 -17.95
C ARG A 889 -32.95 1.63 -17.17
N SER A 890 -32.66 0.42 -16.72
CA SER A 890 -31.38 0.05 -16.10
C SER A 890 -30.56 -0.81 -17.08
N LYS A 891 -29.45 -1.41 -16.64
CA LYS A 891 -28.54 -2.23 -17.45
C LYS A 891 -28.32 -3.63 -16.87
N ILE A 892 -29.30 -4.13 -16.11
CA ILE A 892 -29.26 -5.43 -15.42
C ILE A 892 -29.57 -6.55 -16.42
N ARG A 893 -28.63 -7.49 -16.57
CA ARG A 893 -28.70 -8.58 -17.57
C ARG A 893 -27.87 -9.79 -17.11
N GLY A 894 -28.00 -10.92 -17.80
CA GLY A 894 -27.20 -12.12 -17.55
C GLY A 894 -27.30 -12.62 -16.11
N GLN A 895 -26.14 -12.95 -15.50
CA GLN A 895 -26.08 -13.44 -14.13
C GLN A 895 -26.62 -12.45 -13.10
N ALA A 896 -26.36 -11.15 -13.24
CA ALA A 896 -26.86 -10.13 -12.32
C ALA A 896 -28.39 -10.10 -12.26
N MET A 897 -29.07 -10.26 -13.40
CA MET A 897 -30.54 -10.38 -13.46
C MET A 897 -31.01 -11.65 -12.73
N THR A 898 -30.32 -12.77 -12.91
CA THR A 898 -30.65 -14.03 -12.22
C THR A 898 -30.53 -13.89 -10.70
N GLU A 899 -29.41 -13.34 -10.22
CA GLU A 899 -29.15 -13.16 -8.78
C GLU A 899 -30.13 -12.19 -8.14
N MET A 900 -30.41 -11.06 -8.80
CA MET A 900 -31.42 -10.10 -8.35
C MET A 900 -32.78 -10.78 -8.14
N LEU A 901 -33.26 -11.54 -9.12
CA LEU A 901 -34.56 -12.22 -9.02
C LEU A 901 -34.58 -13.34 -7.97
N GLN A 902 -33.44 -13.99 -7.73
CA GLN A 902 -33.31 -14.98 -6.64
C GLN A 902 -33.33 -14.32 -5.25
N SER A 903 -32.82 -13.10 -5.15
CA SER A 903 -32.74 -12.36 -3.89
C SER A 903 -34.07 -11.74 -3.45
N LEU A 904 -35.09 -11.67 -4.32
CA LEU A 904 -36.40 -11.10 -3.98
C LEU A 904 -37.04 -11.78 -2.74
N PRO A 905 -37.80 -11.05 -1.91
CA PRO A 905 -38.56 -11.65 -0.81
C PRO A 905 -39.44 -12.80 -1.27
N ASP A 906 -39.53 -13.90 -0.51
CA ASP A 906 -40.43 -15.00 -0.86
C ASP A 906 -41.88 -14.64 -0.51
N ARG A 907 -42.69 -14.44 -1.55
CA ARG A 907 -44.12 -14.12 -1.49
C ARG A 907 -44.99 -15.25 -2.03
N SER A 908 -44.45 -16.47 -2.16
CA SER A 908 -45.18 -17.62 -2.69
C SER A 908 -46.42 -18.00 -1.85
N ALA A 909 -46.42 -17.65 -0.56
CA ALA A 909 -47.53 -17.87 0.37
C ALA A 909 -48.43 -16.64 0.61
N THR A 910 -48.14 -15.49 -0.02
CA THR A 910 -48.84 -14.21 0.21
C THR A 910 -49.30 -13.57 -1.10
N THR A 911 -49.79 -12.33 -1.05
CA THR A 911 -50.15 -11.57 -2.25
C THR A 911 -48.93 -11.41 -3.14
N ARG A 912 -49.07 -11.77 -4.42
CA ARG A 912 -47.97 -11.70 -5.38
C ARG A 912 -47.43 -10.27 -5.50
N GLY A 913 -46.12 -10.12 -5.42
CA GLY A 913 -45.43 -8.87 -5.70
C GLY A 913 -45.35 -8.58 -7.21
N THR A 914 -45.01 -7.34 -7.56
CA THR A 914 -44.82 -6.90 -8.95
C THR A 914 -43.44 -6.26 -9.12
N ILE A 915 -42.73 -6.65 -10.18
CA ILE A 915 -41.45 -6.06 -10.53
C ILE A 915 -41.47 -5.61 -12.00
N ALA A 916 -41.41 -4.30 -12.21
CA ALA A 916 -41.30 -3.69 -13.53
C ALA A 916 -39.83 -3.59 -13.92
N LEU A 917 -39.44 -4.28 -15.00
CA LEU A 917 -38.04 -4.35 -15.45
C LEU A 917 -37.81 -3.73 -16.81
N ILE A 918 -38.84 -3.54 -17.62
CA ILE A 918 -38.69 -3.15 -19.03
C ILE A 918 -39.58 -1.96 -19.36
N ASP A 919 -39.00 -0.92 -19.93
CA ASP A 919 -39.71 0.20 -20.52
C ASP A 919 -39.83 0.04 -22.04
N THR A 920 -40.99 -0.42 -22.50
CA THR A 920 -41.28 -0.58 -23.93
C THR A 920 -41.55 0.74 -24.65
N SER A 921 -41.76 1.85 -23.91
CA SER A 921 -42.02 3.17 -24.49
C SER A 921 -40.74 3.90 -24.89
N ARG A 922 -39.61 3.55 -24.25
CA ARG A 922 -38.27 4.13 -24.48
C ARG A 922 -37.21 3.04 -24.66
N PRO A 923 -37.30 2.24 -25.75
CA PRO A 923 -36.34 1.17 -26.01
C PRO A 923 -34.92 1.69 -26.25
N ASP A 924 -34.75 2.98 -26.53
CA ASP A 924 -33.45 3.66 -26.66
C ASP A 924 -32.71 3.81 -25.32
N LEU A 925 -33.44 3.82 -24.21
CA LEU A 925 -32.88 3.96 -22.85
C LEU A 925 -32.90 2.65 -22.06
N GLU A 926 -33.57 1.61 -22.56
CA GLU A 926 -33.68 0.33 -21.86
C GLU A 926 -32.47 -0.57 -22.14
N GLY A 927 -31.77 -0.95 -21.08
CA GLY A 927 -30.62 -1.85 -21.13
C GLY A 927 -30.83 -3.16 -20.38
N ASN A 928 -31.96 -3.34 -19.69
CA ASN A 928 -32.27 -4.57 -18.98
C ASN A 928 -32.57 -5.70 -19.96
N VAL A 929 -32.14 -6.92 -19.62
CA VAL A 929 -32.47 -8.13 -20.37
C VAL A 929 -32.95 -9.20 -19.39
N CYS A 930 -34.21 -9.62 -19.55
CA CYS A 930 -34.82 -10.66 -18.73
C CYS A 930 -35.34 -11.80 -19.62
N THR A 931 -34.88 -13.02 -19.36
CA THR A 931 -35.23 -14.22 -20.13
C THR A 931 -36.45 -14.93 -19.57
N ALA A 932 -37.03 -15.86 -20.35
CA ALA A 932 -38.19 -16.63 -19.90
C ALA A 932 -37.91 -17.48 -18.66
N GLU A 933 -36.69 -18.02 -18.52
CA GLU A 933 -36.29 -18.75 -17.31
C GLU A 933 -36.14 -17.83 -16.10
N GLN A 934 -35.61 -16.63 -16.29
CA GLN A 934 -35.53 -15.62 -15.22
C GLN A 934 -36.92 -15.16 -14.76
N VAL A 935 -37.87 -15.00 -15.67
CA VAL A 935 -39.28 -14.75 -15.29
C VAL A 935 -39.84 -15.89 -14.43
N LYS A 936 -39.48 -17.15 -14.71
CA LYS A 936 -39.87 -18.29 -13.86
C LYS A 936 -39.24 -18.25 -12.47
N ILE A 937 -38.00 -17.75 -12.33
CA ILE A 937 -37.35 -17.57 -11.03
C ILE A 937 -38.17 -16.60 -10.16
N ALA A 938 -38.50 -15.42 -10.70
CA ALA A 938 -39.35 -14.45 -10.02
C ALA A 938 -40.71 -15.08 -9.67
N ALA A 939 -41.31 -15.82 -10.62
CA ALA A 939 -42.62 -16.42 -10.44
C ALA A 939 -42.68 -17.44 -9.30
N ARG A 940 -41.63 -18.26 -9.12
CA ARG A 940 -41.51 -19.24 -8.03
C ARG A 940 -41.47 -18.59 -6.65
N ARG A 941 -40.93 -17.37 -6.56
CA ARG A 941 -40.88 -16.58 -5.32
C ARG A 941 -42.13 -15.70 -5.12
N GLY A 942 -43.17 -15.89 -5.93
CA GLY A 942 -44.41 -15.10 -5.80
C GLY A 942 -44.39 -13.73 -6.48
N TRP A 943 -43.46 -13.47 -7.41
CA TRP A 943 -43.36 -12.18 -8.12
C TRP A 943 -43.85 -12.25 -9.55
N THR A 944 -44.49 -11.18 -10.02
CA THR A 944 -44.93 -11.02 -11.41
C THR A 944 -44.04 -9.99 -12.09
N VAL A 945 -43.37 -10.40 -13.17
CA VAL A 945 -42.53 -9.51 -13.98
C VAL A 945 -43.41 -8.75 -14.99
N THR A 946 -43.30 -7.43 -15.00
CA THR A 946 -44.09 -6.55 -15.86
C THR A 946 -43.23 -5.58 -16.68
N ASP A 947 -43.83 -4.98 -17.69
CA ASP A 947 -43.33 -3.73 -18.27
C ASP A 947 -43.67 -2.52 -17.37
N GLN A 948 -43.18 -1.34 -17.74
CA GLN A 948 -43.45 -0.07 -17.06
C GLN A 948 -44.95 0.28 -16.98
N SER A 949 -45.77 -0.22 -17.90
CA SER A 949 -47.22 -0.01 -17.92
C SER A 949 -48.00 -1.04 -17.08
N GLY A 950 -47.30 -2.00 -16.46
CA GLY A 950 -47.89 -3.06 -15.65
C GLY A 950 -48.41 -4.26 -16.46
N ASN A 951 -48.13 -4.34 -17.77
CA ASN A 951 -48.48 -5.51 -18.56
C ASN A 951 -47.50 -6.66 -18.29
N ALA A 952 -47.99 -7.90 -18.39
CA ALA A 952 -47.13 -9.07 -18.26
C ALA A 952 -46.00 -9.03 -19.30
N TYR A 953 -44.76 -9.18 -18.83
CA TYR A 953 -43.60 -9.12 -19.70
C TYR A 953 -43.53 -10.34 -20.62
N LEU A 954 -43.51 -10.10 -21.94
CA LEU A 954 -43.23 -11.12 -22.95
C LEU A 954 -41.72 -11.33 -23.00
N ALA A 955 -41.25 -12.36 -22.31
CA ALA A 955 -39.84 -12.69 -22.23
C ALA A 955 -39.19 -12.84 -23.60
N VAL A 956 -37.95 -12.35 -23.73
CA VAL A 956 -37.15 -12.55 -24.94
C VAL A 956 -36.64 -14.00 -24.96
N ASP A 957 -36.71 -14.66 -26.13
CA ASP A 957 -36.03 -15.93 -26.34
C ASP A 957 -34.52 -15.73 -26.24
N ASP A 958 -33.86 -16.72 -25.63
CA ASP A 958 -32.43 -16.74 -25.30
C ASP A 958 -31.57 -16.12 -26.42
N PRO A 959 -30.96 -14.94 -26.23
CA PRO A 959 -29.73 -14.65 -26.96
C PRO A 959 -28.72 -15.63 -26.38
N THR A 960 -28.60 -16.80 -27.03
CA THR A 960 -27.64 -17.87 -26.76
C THR A 960 -26.45 -17.34 -25.97
N SER A 961 -26.26 -17.85 -24.75
CA SER A 961 -25.08 -17.64 -23.91
C SER A 961 -23.83 -17.32 -24.75
N GLN A 962 -23.50 -16.04 -24.83
CA GLN A 962 -22.20 -15.57 -25.31
C GLN A 962 -21.54 -14.77 -24.19
N ASP A 963 -21.55 -15.36 -23.00
CA ASP A 963 -20.64 -15.03 -21.91
C ASP A 963 -19.28 -15.64 -22.23
N ASP A 964 -18.59 -15.03 -23.18
CA ASP A 964 -17.16 -14.71 -23.19
C ASP A 964 -16.76 -14.43 -24.64
N TRP A 965 -16.47 -13.17 -24.94
CA TRP A 965 -15.81 -12.86 -26.19
C TRP A 965 -14.30 -12.95 -26.00
N MET A 966 -13.64 -13.80 -26.77
CA MET A 966 -12.23 -14.10 -26.65
C MET A 966 -11.41 -13.38 -27.71
N LEU A 967 -10.19 -13.06 -27.31
CA LEU A 967 -9.16 -12.49 -28.16
C LEU A 967 -8.01 -13.48 -28.26
N TYR A 968 -7.62 -13.85 -29.48
CA TYR A 968 -6.44 -14.69 -29.67
C TYR A 968 -5.73 -14.42 -31.00
N PRO A 969 -4.39 -14.55 -31.04
CA PRO A 969 -3.49 -14.69 -29.89
C PRO A 969 -3.33 -13.38 -29.09
N ILE A 970 -3.12 -13.48 -27.77
CA ILE A 970 -2.60 -12.38 -26.94
C ILE A 970 -1.28 -12.87 -26.32
N PRO A 971 -0.13 -12.17 -26.50
CA PRO A 971 0.03 -10.96 -27.32
C PRO A 971 -0.14 -11.23 -28.82
N VAL A 972 -0.64 -10.23 -29.53
CA VAL A 972 -0.83 -10.23 -30.98
C VAL A 972 0.49 -9.95 -31.67
N ARG A 973 0.88 -10.77 -32.64
CA ARG A 973 1.97 -10.41 -33.57
C ARG A 973 1.41 -9.61 -34.73
N ASP A 974 0.76 -10.30 -35.67
CA ASP A 974 0.33 -9.66 -36.92
C ASP A 974 -1.21 -9.63 -37.08
N GLN A 975 -1.92 -10.59 -36.48
CA GLN A 975 -3.35 -10.80 -36.65
C GLN A 975 -4.02 -11.06 -35.29
N LEU A 976 -5.05 -10.29 -34.98
CA LEU A 976 -5.93 -10.48 -33.84
C LEU A 976 -7.23 -11.13 -34.30
N THR A 977 -7.61 -12.23 -33.65
CA THR A 977 -8.93 -12.84 -33.84
C THR A 977 -9.83 -12.48 -32.68
N VAL A 978 -11.01 -11.95 -32.98
CA VAL A 978 -12.10 -11.68 -32.05
C VAL A 978 -13.21 -12.71 -32.28
N VAL A 979 -13.55 -13.49 -31.26
CA VAL A 979 -14.61 -14.51 -31.31
C VAL A 979 -15.57 -14.27 -30.15
N GLY A 980 -16.85 -14.59 -30.32
CA GLY A 980 -17.81 -14.50 -29.22
C GLY A 980 -18.55 -13.16 -29.13
N LEU A 981 -18.47 -12.32 -30.17
CA LEU A 981 -19.25 -11.08 -30.26
C LEU A 981 -20.50 -11.29 -31.15
N PRO A 982 -21.62 -10.59 -30.88
CA PRO A 982 -22.83 -10.67 -31.70
C PRO A 982 -22.55 -10.26 -33.16
N THR A 983 -23.26 -10.84 -34.14
CA THR A 983 -23.11 -10.50 -35.56
C THR A 983 -23.43 -9.03 -35.83
N ALA A 984 -22.67 -8.39 -36.72
CA ALA A 984 -22.80 -6.97 -37.05
C ALA A 984 -22.50 -5.99 -35.90
N SER A 985 -21.76 -6.42 -34.87
CA SER A 985 -21.32 -5.56 -33.77
C SER A 985 -20.10 -4.72 -34.15
N PRO A 986 -20.06 -3.42 -33.79
CA PRO A 986 -18.87 -2.60 -33.95
C PRO A 986 -17.76 -3.08 -33.02
N VAL A 987 -16.56 -3.16 -33.58
CA VAL A 987 -15.31 -3.45 -32.89
C VAL A 987 -14.36 -2.32 -33.21
N THR A 988 -13.95 -1.56 -32.21
CA THR A 988 -13.13 -0.36 -32.41
C THR A 988 -11.86 -0.49 -31.59
N LEU A 989 -10.71 -0.25 -32.23
CA LEU A 989 -9.42 -0.23 -31.56
C LEU A 989 -8.98 1.21 -31.33
N TYR A 990 -8.55 1.50 -30.12
CA TYR A 990 -8.08 2.79 -29.67
C TYR A 990 -6.63 2.73 -29.18
N THR A 991 -5.93 3.85 -29.30
CA THR A 991 -4.75 4.13 -28.48
C THR A 991 -5.15 4.29 -27.01
N LEU A 992 -4.18 4.22 -26.09
CA LEU A 992 -4.43 4.51 -24.67
C LEU A 992 -4.86 5.96 -24.43
N GLN A 993 -4.60 6.86 -25.38
CA GLN A 993 -5.01 8.27 -25.36
C GLN A 993 -6.43 8.48 -25.93
N GLY A 994 -7.14 7.41 -26.31
CA GLY A 994 -8.50 7.47 -26.84
C GLY A 994 -8.58 7.79 -28.34
N GLU A 995 -7.46 7.81 -29.07
CA GLU A 995 -7.49 7.99 -30.52
C GLU A 995 -7.94 6.72 -31.21
N ARG A 996 -8.95 6.83 -32.08
CA ARG A 996 -9.48 5.68 -32.82
C ARG A 996 -8.55 5.28 -33.96
N LEU A 997 -7.95 4.11 -33.86
CA LEU A 997 -7.03 3.55 -34.86
C LEU A 997 -7.76 2.78 -35.96
N LEU A 998 -8.77 2.01 -35.55
CA LEU A 998 -9.47 1.08 -36.44
C LEU A 998 -10.92 0.95 -35.99
N GLN A 999 -11.81 0.76 -36.98
CA GLN A 999 -13.16 0.30 -36.75
C GLN A 999 -13.48 -0.85 -37.71
N ALA A 1000 -13.99 -1.94 -37.15
CA ALA A 1000 -14.43 -3.12 -37.88
C ALA A 1000 -15.81 -3.53 -37.37
N VAL A 1001 -16.45 -4.44 -38.10
CA VAL A 1001 -17.76 -4.98 -37.75
C VAL A 1001 -17.67 -6.49 -37.80
N THR A 1002 -18.19 -7.18 -36.79
CA THR A 1002 -18.13 -8.64 -36.72
C THR A 1002 -18.91 -9.28 -37.88
N PRO A 1003 -18.28 -10.17 -38.66
CA PRO A 1003 -18.92 -10.84 -39.78
C PRO A 1003 -19.94 -11.89 -39.30
N VAL A 1004 -20.83 -12.32 -40.20
CA VAL A 1004 -21.86 -13.34 -39.93
C VAL A 1004 -21.27 -14.68 -39.44
N SER A 1005 -19.98 -14.94 -39.73
CA SER A 1005 -19.24 -16.11 -39.25
C SER A 1005 -18.94 -16.11 -37.74
N GLY A 1006 -19.17 -15.01 -37.01
CA GLY A 1006 -18.89 -14.91 -35.57
C GLY A 1006 -17.41 -14.80 -35.20
N GLN A 1007 -16.52 -14.73 -36.20
CA GLN A 1007 -15.07 -14.60 -36.05
C GLN A 1007 -14.56 -13.44 -36.89
N LEU A 1008 -14.11 -12.37 -36.23
CA LEU A 1008 -13.51 -11.21 -36.88
C LEU A 1008 -11.98 -11.31 -36.81
N GLN A 1009 -11.30 -11.24 -37.95
CA GLN A 1009 -9.83 -11.12 -38.01
C GLN A 1009 -9.44 -9.69 -38.32
N ILE A 1010 -8.51 -9.16 -37.52
CA ILE A 1010 -8.01 -7.79 -37.61
C ILE A 1010 -6.51 -7.84 -37.80
N SER A 1011 -6.03 -7.26 -38.90
CA SER A 1011 -4.60 -7.14 -39.16
C SER A 1011 -4.02 -5.99 -38.34
N LEU A 1012 -3.17 -6.30 -37.36
CA LEU A 1012 -2.46 -5.31 -36.52
C LEU A 1012 -0.99 -5.15 -36.91
N ALA A 1013 -0.52 -5.84 -37.96
CA ALA A 1013 0.86 -5.79 -38.48
C ALA A 1013 1.43 -4.41 -38.80
N HIS A 1014 0.59 -3.38 -38.92
CA HIS A 1014 0.98 -2.01 -39.25
C HIS A 1014 1.09 -1.09 -38.02
N LEU A 1015 0.69 -1.58 -36.84
CA LEU A 1015 0.75 -0.84 -35.59
C LEU A 1015 2.10 -1.06 -34.90
N PRO A 1016 2.66 -0.08 -34.18
CA PRO A 1016 3.86 -0.32 -33.38
C PRO A 1016 3.59 -1.28 -32.21
N SER A 1017 4.62 -1.98 -31.74
CA SER A 1017 4.54 -2.78 -30.51
C SER A 1017 4.08 -1.91 -29.35
N GLY A 1018 3.05 -2.32 -28.64
CA GLY A 1018 2.40 -1.49 -27.63
C GLY A 1018 1.07 -2.06 -27.14
N THR A 1019 0.48 -1.36 -26.18
CA THR A 1019 -0.82 -1.71 -25.59
C THR A 1019 -1.91 -0.83 -26.20
N TYR A 1020 -3.01 -1.46 -26.58
CA TYR A 1020 -4.17 -0.83 -27.18
C TYR A 1020 -5.45 -1.29 -26.47
N ILE A 1021 -6.53 -0.53 -26.62
CA ILE A 1021 -7.85 -0.89 -26.08
C ILE A 1021 -8.76 -1.26 -27.23
N LEU A 1022 -9.29 -2.48 -27.20
CA LEU A 1022 -10.33 -2.91 -28.11
C LEU A 1022 -11.68 -2.81 -27.40
N THR A 1023 -12.54 -1.93 -27.90
CA THR A 1023 -13.88 -1.69 -27.35
C THR A 1023 -14.92 -2.37 -28.23
N THR A 1024 -15.89 -3.00 -27.58
CA THR A 1024 -16.99 -3.74 -28.20
C THR A 1024 -18.29 -3.42 -27.47
N VAL A 1025 -19.42 -3.88 -28.02
CA VAL A 1025 -20.72 -3.79 -27.34
C VAL A 1025 -20.80 -4.60 -26.03
N LEU A 1026 -19.86 -5.53 -25.80
CA LEU A 1026 -19.77 -6.39 -24.62
C LEU A 1026 -18.62 -5.97 -23.66
N GLY A 1027 -18.07 -4.77 -23.82
CA GLY A 1027 -17.00 -4.23 -22.98
C GLY A 1027 -15.69 -4.03 -23.72
N SER A 1028 -14.67 -3.61 -22.96
CA SER A 1028 -13.33 -3.29 -23.48
C SER A 1028 -12.30 -4.31 -22.99
N ARG A 1029 -11.36 -4.70 -23.85
CA ARG A 1029 -10.22 -5.56 -23.48
C ARG A 1029 -8.90 -4.97 -23.95
N ARG A 1030 -7.85 -5.27 -23.16
CA ARG A 1030 -6.48 -4.94 -23.50
C ARG A 1030 -5.97 -5.81 -24.64
N VAL A 1031 -5.44 -5.18 -25.69
CA VAL A 1031 -4.73 -5.84 -26.79
C VAL A 1031 -3.27 -5.43 -26.74
N VAL A 1032 -2.38 -6.40 -26.51
CA VAL A 1032 -0.94 -6.16 -26.57
C VAL A 1032 -0.44 -6.60 -27.94
N VAL A 1033 0.11 -5.68 -28.72
CA VAL A 1033 0.80 -5.98 -29.99
C VAL A 1033 2.30 -6.08 -29.70
N ALA A 1034 2.93 -7.19 -30.09
CA ALA A 1034 4.34 -7.47 -29.88
C ALA A 1034 4.93 -8.10 -31.16
N HIS A 1035 5.54 -7.27 -32.00
CA HIS A 1035 6.28 -7.70 -33.20
C HIS A 1035 7.63 -8.34 -32.86
#